data_AF-A0A918JZG0-F1
#
_entry.id   AF-A0A918JZG0-F1
#
_cell.length_a   1.000
_cell.length_b   1.000
_cell.length_c   1.000
_cell.angle_alpha   90.00
_cell.angle_beta   90.00
_cell.angle_gamma   90.00
#
_symmetry.space_group_name_H-M   'P 1'
#
loop_
_entity.id
_entity.type
_entity.pdbx_description
1 polymer ?
#
loop_
_entity_poly.entity_id
_entity_poly.type
_entity_poly.pdbx_seq_one_letter_code
_entity_poly.pdbx_strand_id
1 'polypeptide(L)'
;MLGGAGAVTYAVANPAADPSDDAVRTKRPVRVQELAMRSDGADRREVERTDTRPFSLLGVTWTGARTELDGTAQVRTRSTGTGEWTGWQNLDVELHPVDRSEPGAKEARGASDPLWVGPSDGVEARVVAADGTESAGLPKGLEVSLVDPGVTSAEARNKALGTTEGIALDNAAFAAEDPTAPAVPTDAASASVAPTGSAGAEPTAEDTASPSGDSSESASAPASASASASETPDPVPSPPPSTVAQPPIISRAQWGADESTVKDPPEYIEKVSAVFVHHTVGTNDYSCAESPALVRGIMAFHVQAEKWNDLGYNFLVDKCGRIFEGRGGGVDLPVRGAHTFGFNGDSAGIAVLGDFEGAEATATTPAKSAGRPTRAALESVARVAAWKLGQYGGNPSGQVTLTAAADTEVWDAGEQATLNTISGHRDGFATACPGKNLYSKLSEIRRYASSPARNSAVPTSDFNRDGINDVVAGVPKASGDTGNVVVVPGGLTGPVAAAKVRLTQSSAGVPGASETGDLWGAATASGDIDGDGDADLAIGAPGEDDSTGHKDRGAVTILYGPKFDTGADTMALGDDFEPASAKFGAAVAVGDFNADGRADVFTAATGTGGNWAARFGDGHEVAGDLTGKDGDLAYADAASGDFNRDGYADVALNYRDQSGVGRVTWFKGSKSLGLAKVSTLTVKGGRSIAAGDVNGNGYDDIVIGQPYTAESGAKAGGQVTMVPGTATGFTTAGLTTIHQDTAGVPGAAESGDGLGWSVSVGDLNADGYADVLTGAPNEDITRSGANQSNAGAVWLFKGASTGLTGTGSLSYSQDTAGIAGSTEKEDKLGSSVSLTDFSGRGRADLLIGVEGEDAGNGTLLYLPATASGVSLATSVYYGVTQLGTPAAGRLGQTLTP
;
A
#
# COMPACT_ATOMS: atom_id res chain seq x y z
N MET A 1 -37.85 45.50 32.82
CA MET A 1 -36.48 45.55 33.39
C MET A 1 -36.34 44.33 34.30
N LEU A 2 -35.42 43.39 34.17
CA LEU A 2 -34.27 43.16 33.29
C LEU A 2 -34.35 41.70 32.79
N GLY A 3 -34.22 41.48 31.48
CA GLY A 3 -33.97 40.15 30.91
C GLY A 3 -32.48 40.03 30.62
N GLY A 4 -31.84 39.01 31.21
CA GLY A 4 -30.45 38.66 30.91
C GLY A 4 -30.43 37.51 29.93
N ALA A 5 -30.19 37.80 28.66
CA ALA A 5 -29.77 36.81 27.68
C ALA A 5 -28.31 36.47 27.97
N GLY A 6 -28.07 35.31 28.58
CA GLY A 6 -26.74 34.73 28.68
C GLY A 6 -26.37 34.12 27.34
N ALA A 7 -25.74 34.90 26.47
CA ALA A 7 -24.96 34.34 25.37
C ALA A 7 -23.75 33.64 25.99
N VAL A 8 -23.82 32.31 26.12
CA VAL A 8 -22.63 31.52 26.40
C VAL A 8 -21.99 31.25 25.04
N THR A 9 -21.12 32.17 24.61
CA THR A 9 -20.14 31.89 23.56
C THR A 9 -19.16 30.87 24.14
N TYR A 10 -19.35 29.59 23.83
CA TYR A 10 -18.25 28.65 23.88
C TYR A 10 -17.38 28.98 22.68
N ALA A 11 -16.21 29.56 22.95
CA ALA A 11 -15.13 29.50 22.00
C ALA A 11 -14.82 28.01 21.83
N VAL A 12 -15.10 27.45 20.66
CA VAL A 12 -14.38 26.25 20.22
C VAL A 12 -12.92 26.67 20.28
N ALA A 13 -12.20 26.14 21.26
CA ALA A 13 -10.77 26.30 21.29
C ALA A 13 -10.27 25.62 20.02
N ASN A 14 -9.89 26.42 19.02
CA ASN A 14 -8.94 25.98 18.01
C ASN A 14 -7.83 25.27 18.80
N PRO A 15 -7.51 24.01 18.49
CA PRO A 15 -6.31 23.43 19.05
C PRO A 15 -5.16 24.40 18.75
N ALA A 16 -4.27 24.53 19.75
CA ALA A 16 -2.98 25.18 19.54
C ALA A 16 -2.33 24.60 18.27
N ALA A 17 -1.48 25.40 17.62
CA ALA A 17 -0.75 25.06 16.40
C ALA A 17 -0.51 23.55 16.26
N ASP A 18 -0.84 23.02 15.09
CA ASP A 18 -0.57 21.65 14.65
C ASP A 18 0.78 21.20 15.24
N PRO A 19 0.88 20.12 16.03
CA PRO A 19 2.12 19.74 16.71
C PRO A 19 3.29 19.50 15.74
N SER A 20 3.04 19.46 14.42
CA SER A 20 4.04 19.46 13.36
C SER A 20 4.77 20.78 13.14
N ASP A 21 4.26 21.94 13.60
CA ASP A 21 4.87 23.25 13.31
C ASP A 21 6.25 23.44 14.00
N ASP A 22 6.55 22.66 15.06
CA ASP A 22 7.79 22.80 15.85
C ASP A 22 8.77 21.62 15.76
N ALA A 23 8.42 20.49 15.14
CA ALA A 23 9.22 19.26 15.16
C ALA A 23 9.85 18.92 13.79
N VAL A 24 10.84 19.69 13.35
CA VAL A 24 11.58 19.41 12.10
C VAL A 24 12.64 18.32 12.34
N ARG A 25 12.53 17.17 11.64
CA ARG A 25 13.61 16.18 11.58
C ARG A 25 14.86 16.81 10.99
N THR A 26 15.99 16.73 11.69
CA THR A 26 17.26 17.27 11.18
C THR A 26 18.02 16.20 10.40
N LYS A 27 18.51 16.55 9.20
CA LYS A 27 19.36 15.67 8.39
C LYS A 27 20.58 15.22 9.21
N ARG A 28 20.83 13.91 9.24
CA ARG A 28 21.99 13.31 9.92
C ARG A 28 22.42 12.02 9.21
N PRO A 29 23.73 11.68 9.22
CA PRO A 29 24.22 10.47 8.58
C PRO A 29 23.89 9.22 9.40
N VAL A 30 23.94 8.06 8.75
CA VAL A 30 23.95 6.75 9.41
C VAL A 30 25.14 6.65 10.36
N ARG A 31 24.96 5.99 11.52
CA ARG A 31 26.05 5.71 12.47
C ARG A 31 25.88 4.34 13.09
N VAL A 32 27.00 3.66 13.30
CA VAL A 32 27.05 2.40 14.05
C VAL A 32 27.93 2.59 15.29
N GLN A 33 27.44 2.12 16.43
CA GLN A 33 28.15 2.12 17.71
C GLN A 33 28.21 0.69 18.26
N GLU A 34 29.41 0.16 18.45
CA GLU A 34 29.63 -1.18 19.01
C GLU A 34 29.93 -1.07 20.52
N LEU A 35 29.27 -1.91 21.33
CA LEU A 35 29.48 -2.03 22.77
C LEU A 35 29.91 -3.46 23.11
N ALA A 36 31.13 -3.64 23.62
CA ALA A 36 31.62 -4.95 24.02
C ALA A 36 30.83 -5.54 25.19
N MET A 37 30.38 -6.79 25.05
CA MET A 37 29.74 -7.54 26.13
C MET A 37 30.83 -8.07 27.08
N ARG A 38 30.89 -7.52 28.29
CA ARG A 38 31.96 -7.84 29.25
C ARG A 38 31.61 -9.06 30.08
N SER A 39 32.65 -9.73 30.57
CA SER A 39 32.50 -10.77 31.58
C SER A 39 32.44 -10.16 32.97
N ASP A 40 31.50 -10.61 33.78
CA ASP A 40 31.38 -10.25 35.20
C ASP A 40 32.15 -11.21 36.14
N GLY A 41 32.79 -12.24 35.59
CA GLY A 41 33.51 -13.28 36.34
C GLY A 41 32.73 -14.58 36.55
N ALA A 42 31.47 -14.68 36.12
CA ALA A 42 30.62 -15.88 36.21
C ALA A 42 30.23 -16.46 34.82
N ASP A 43 31.12 -16.36 33.82
CA ASP A 43 30.85 -16.71 32.40
C ASP A 43 29.75 -15.90 31.68
N ARG A 44 28.93 -15.14 32.42
CA ARG A 44 27.97 -14.16 31.87
C ARG A 44 28.66 -13.18 30.91
N ARG A 45 27.97 -12.86 29.82
CA ARG A 45 28.36 -11.78 28.89
C ARG A 45 27.23 -10.78 28.85
N GLU A 46 27.52 -9.54 29.25
CA GLU A 46 26.51 -8.49 29.29
C GLU A 46 27.02 -7.09 28.98
N VAL A 47 26.07 -6.25 28.60
CA VAL A 47 26.13 -4.79 28.65
C VAL A 47 25.12 -4.38 29.70
N GLU A 48 25.61 -3.87 30.84
CA GLU A 48 24.75 -3.25 31.86
C GLU A 48 23.99 -2.05 31.29
N ARG A 49 22.96 -1.57 32.00
CA ARG A 49 22.20 -0.37 31.59
C ARG A 49 23.14 0.78 31.28
N THR A 50 23.22 1.11 30.00
CA THR A 50 24.16 2.09 29.48
C THR A 50 23.39 3.16 28.71
N ASP A 51 23.62 4.43 29.03
CA ASP A 51 23.18 5.55 28.20
C ASP A 51 24.01 5.60 26.92
N THR A 52 23.36 5.79 25.78
CA THR A 52 23.98 5.76 24.46
C THR A 52 23.66 7.02 23.68
N ARG A 53 24.27 7.14 22.50
CA ARG A 53 23.71 8.04 21.48
C ARG A 53 22.38 7.47 20.96
N PRO A 54 21.54 8.29 20.33
CA PRO A 54 20.32 7.80 19.70
C PRO A 54 20.61 6.69 18.68
N PHE A 55 19.79 5.65 18.69
CA PHE A 55 19.78 4.55 17.73
C PHE A 55 18.34 4.07 17.51
N SER A 56 18.10 3.26 16.48
CA SER A 56 16.76 2.71 16.20
C SER A 56 16.75 1.24 15.82
N LEU A 57 17.92 0.67 15.58
CA LEU A 57 18.11 -0.75 15.30
C LEU A 57 19.30 -1.26 16.10
N LEU A 58 19.27 -2.51 16.53
CA LEU A 58 20.40 -3.16 17.17
C LEU A 58 20.51 -4.63 16.78
N GLY A 59 21.66 -5.24 17.07
CA GLY A 59 21.83 -6.69 17.06
C GLY A 59 23.06 -7.08 17.88
N VAL A 60 23.27 -8.38 18.09
CA VAL A 60 24.46 -8.91 18.77
C VAL A 60 25.33 -9.63 17.76
N THR A 61 26.63 -9.35 17.75
CA THR A 61 27.60 -9.97 16.84
C THR A 61 28.77 -10.60 17.59
N TRP A 62 29.43 -11.59 16.98
CA TRP A 62 30.61 -12.28 17.53
C TRP A 62 31.60 -12.72 16.45
N THR A 63 32.77 -13.16 16.87
CA THR A 63 33.84 -13.59 15.95
C THR A 63 33.47 -14.91 15.26
N GLY A 64 33.53 -14.90 13.92
CA GLY A 64 33.39 -16.07 13.05
C GLY A 64 31.95 -16.35 12.62
N ALA A 65 31.62 -16.06 11.36
CA ALA A 65 30.29 -16.19 10.75
C ALA A 65 29.61 -17.57 10.84
N ARG A 66 30.37 -18.64 11.10
CA ARG A 66 29.84 -20.01 11.23
C ARG A 66 29.91 -20.55 12.66
N THR A 67 30.29 -19.70 13.61
CA THR A 67 30.34 -20.09 15.02
C THR A 67 28.94 -19.96 15.57
N GLU A 68 28.37 -21.05 16.09
CA GLU A 68 27.08 -21.03 16.78
C GLU A 68 27.16 -20.23 18.08
N LEU A 69 26.04 -19.56 18.41
CA LEU A 69 25.82 -18.99 19.72
C LEU A 69 25.05 -20.01 20.57
N ASP A 70 25.74 -20.65 21.52
CA ASP A 70 25.08 -21.51 22.50
C ASP A 70 24.37 -20.63 23.55
N GLY A 71 23.11 -20.28 23.30
CA GLY A 71 22.29 -19.42 24.16
C GLY A 71 21.42 -18.43 23.40
N THR A 72 20.60 -17.69 24.13
CA THR A 72 19.70 -16.66 23.61
C THR A 72 20.23 -15.29 23.95
N ALA A 73 20.52 -14.48 22.91
CA ALA A 73 20.81 -13.07 23.08
C ALA A 73 19.52 -12.32 23.44
N GLN A 74 19.57 -11.53 24.51
CA GLN A 74 18.44 -10.74 24.99
C GLN A 74 18.84 -9.28 25.12
N VAL A 75 17.90 -8.39 24.78
CA VAL A 75 18.07 -6.95 24.86
C VAL A 75 16.88 -6.28 25.52
N ARG A 76 17.11 -5.11 26.09
CA ARG A 76 16.06 -4.13 26.34
C ARG A 76 16.61 -2.73 26.14
N THR A 77 15.73 -1.81 25.76
CA THR A 77 16.09 -0.46 25.33
C THR A 77 15.28 0.57 26.08
N ARG A 78 15.80 1.80 26.17
CA ARG A 78 15.05 2.96 26.66
C ARG A 78 14.57 3.78 25.47
N SER A 79 13.25 3.98 25.35
CA SER A 79 12.67 4.84 24.32
C SER A 79 12.98 6.31 24.60
N THR A 80 13.36 7.08 23.57
CA THR A 80 13.56 8.53 23.73
C THR A 80 12.25 9.28 23.98
N GLY A 81 11.14 8.75 23.45
CA GLY A 81 9.82 9.39 23.55
C GLY A 81 9.18 9.24 24.93
N THR A 82 9.26 8.05 25.53
CA THR A 82 8.65 7.79 26.85
C THR A 82 9.64 7.89 28.01
N GLY A 83 10.94 7.73 27.74
CA GLY A 83 11.96 7.59 28.77
C GLY A 83 11.89 6.25 29.54
N GLU A 84 10.99 5.35 29.13
CA GLU A 84 10.78 4.06 29.79
C GLU A 84 11.64 2.96 29.17
N TRP A 85 12.05 2.00 30.00
CA TRP A 85 12.74 0.80 29.54
C TRP A 85 11.74 -0.28 29.12
N THR A 86 11.99 -0.92 27.99
CA THR A 86 11.23 -2.08 27.56
C THR A 86 11.47 -3.29 28.46
N GLY A 87 10.57 -4.29 28.35
CA GLY A 87 10.86 -5.64 28.83
C GLY A 87 11.99 -6.28 28.03
N TRP A 88 12.52 -7.42 28.51
CA TRP A 88 13.50 -8.19 27.75
C TRP A 88 12.88 -8.74 26.46
N GLN A 89 13.63 -8.64 25.37
CA GLN A 89 13.30 -9.17 24.04
C GLN A 89 14.41 -10.12 23.62
N ASN A 90 14.03 -11.26 23.05
CA ASN A 90 14.99 -12.17 22.44
C ASN A 90 15.41 -11.62 21.07
N LEU A 91 16.68 -11.79 20.72
CA LEU A 91 17.14 -11.65 19.36
C LEU A 91 17.21 -13.05 18.75
N ASP A 92 16.62 -13.19 17.58
CA ASP A 92 16.67 -14.42 16.81
C ASP A 92 18.08 -14.62 16.29
N VAL A 93 18.59 -15.84 16.42
CA VAL A 93 19.94 -16.22 15.99
C VAL A 93 19.78 -17.38 15.04
N GLU A 94 19.70 -17.06 13.76
CA GLU A 94 19.87 -18.02 12.69
C GLU A 94 21.25 -17.81 12.07
N LEU A 95 21.98 -18.91 11.81
CA LEU A 95 23.25 -18.80 11.10
C LEU A 95 22.96 -18.42 9.65
N HIS A 96 23.41 -17.23 9.25
CA HIS A 96 23.41 -16.76 7.86
C HIS A 96 24.83 -16.84 7.29
N PRO A 97 25.35 -18.03 6.93
CA PRO A 97 26.69 -18.14 6.41
C PRO A 97 26.79 -17.47 5.03
N VAL A 98 27.68 -16.49 4.91
CA VAL A 98 28.07 -15.97 3.60
C VAL A 98 28.85 -17.02 2.80
N ASP A 99 28.68 -17.00 1.47
CA ASP A 99 29.45 -17.85 0.56
C ASP A 99 30.95 -17.58 0.74
N ARG A 100 31.78 -18.63 0.78
CA ARG A 100 33.23 -18.48 1.03
C ARG A 100 33.95 -17.67 -0.05
N SER A 101 33.35 -17.59 -1.24
CA SER A 101 33.84 -16.82 -2.36
C SER A 101 33.48 -15.33 -2.27
N GLU A 102 32.51 -14.95 -1.44
CA GLU A 102 32.07 -13.55 -1.34
C GLU A 102 33.20 -12.69 -0.75
N PRO A 103 33.42 -11.49 -1.31
CA PRO A 103 34.27 -10.49 -0.70
C PRO A 103 33.84 -10.20 0.75
N GLY A 104 34.81 -10.12 1.67
CA GLY A 104 34.55 -9.93 3.10
C GLY A 104 34.20 -11.21 3.88
N ALA A 105 33.97 -12.36 3.23
CA ALA A 105 33.55 -13.61 3.93
C ALA A 105 34.51 -14.10 5.02
N LYS A 106 35.81 -13.74 4.94
CA LYS A 106 36.81 -14.08 5.97
C LYS A 106 36.71 -13.21 7.22
N GLU A 107 36.22 -11.99 7.06
CA GLU A 107 36.05 -11.00 8.12
C GLU A 107 34.61 -10.99 8.66
N ALA A 108 33.71 -11.70 7.98
CA ALA A 108 32.32 -11.85 8.35
C ALA A 108 32.15 -12.39 9.77
N ARG A 109 31.23 -11.78 10.48
CA ARG A 109 30.93 -12.07 11.88
C ARG A 109 29.67 -12.92 11.99
N GLY A 110 29.58 -13.72 13.05
CA GLY A 110 28.31 -14.33 13.41
C GLY A 110 27.44 -13.25 14.05
N ALA A 111 26.14 -13.28 13.81
CA ALA A 111 25.24 -12.25 14.28
C ALA A 111 23.85 -12.82 14.57
N SER A 112 23.13 -12.14 15.46
CA SER A 112 21.67 -12.23 15.52
C SER A 112 21.06 -11.47 14.35
N ASP A 113 19.81 -11.75 14.03
CA ASP A 113 19.03 -10.87 13.17
C ASP A 113 18.91 -9.47 13.81
N PRO A 114 18.88 -8.39 13.00
CA PRO A 114 18.72 -7.04 13.51
C PRO A 114 17.30 -6.77 13.98
N LEU A 115 17.17 -6.17 15.17
CA LEU A 115 15.91 -5.77 15.76
C LEU A 115 15.73 -4.25 15.67
N TRP A 116 14.64 -3.82 15.03
CA TRP A 116 14.18 -2.44 15.11
C TRP A 116 13.49 -2.20 16.45
N VAL A 117 13.94 -1.17 17.16
CA VAL A 117 13.47 -0.81 18.50
C VAL A 117 12.86 0.59 18.57
N GLY A 118 12.72 1.26 17.41
CA GLY A 118 12.35 2.67 17.33
C GLY A 118 13.37 3.60 18.00
N PRO A 119 13.13 4.92 18.06
CA PRO A 119 14.04 5.87 18.69
C PRO A 119 14.39 5.51 20.14
N SER A 120 15.65 5.17 20.38
CA SER A 120 16.16 4.71 21.67
C SER A 120 17.49 5.39 22.03
N ASP A 121 17.76 5.61 23.32
CA ASP A 121 19.00 6.24 23.83
C ASP A 121 19.62 5.51 25.03
N GLY A 122 19.16 4.30 25.30
CA GLY A 122 19.75 3.42 26.31
C GLY A 122 19.60 1.95 25.93
N VAL A 123 20.57 1.13 26.32
CA VAL A 123 20.58 -0.31 26.06
C VAL A 123 21.07 -1.11 27.25
N GLU A 124 20.54 -2.31 27.39
CA GLU A 124 21.05 -3.38 28.24
C GLU A 124 20.93 -4.69 27.46
N ALA A 125 21.97 -5.52 27.51
CA ALA A 125 22.01 -6.76 26.73
C ALA A 125 22.69 -7.88 27.51
N ARG A 126 22.27 -9.12 27.28
CA ARG A 126 22.86 -10.32 27.89
C ARG A 126 22.72 -11.54 26.99
N VAL A 127 23.53 -12.56 27.21
CA VAL A 127 23.31 -13.90 26.63
C VAL A 127 23.01 -14.88 27.76
N VAL A 128 21.89 -15.59 27.65
CA VAL A 128 21.37 -16.53 28.66
C VAL A 128 21.10 -17.90 28.05
N ALA A 129 21.13 -18.96 28.85
CA ALA A 129 20.64 -20.27 28.44
C ALA A 129 19.11 -20.28 28.28
N ALA A 130 18.56 -21.33 27.65
CA ALA A 130 17.12 -21.44 27.37
C ALA A 130 16.23 -21.42 28.63
N ASP A 131 16.77 -21.82 29.79
CA ASP A 131 16.09 -21.77 31.10
C ASP A 131 16.28 -20.43 31.84
N GLY A 132 16.95 -19.47 31.21
CA GLY A 132 17.26 -18.14 31.77
C GLY A 132 18.49 -18.10 32.67
N THR A 133 19.23 -19.22 32.80
CA THR A 133 20.51 -19.26 33.54
C THR A 133 21.69 -18.75 32.71
N GLU A 134 22.88 -18.69 33.30
CA GLU A 134 24.10 -18.26 32.60
C GLU A 134 24.49 -19.28 31.52
N SER A 135 24.77 -18.80 30.30
CA SER A 135 25.31 -19.65 29.25
C SER A 135 26.83 -19.75 29.35
N ALA A 136 27.38 -20.97 29.22
CA ALA A 136 28.81 -21.24 29.21
C ALA A 136 29.33 -21.41 27.77
N GLY A 137 30.63 -21.22 27.55
CA GLY A 137 31.25 -21.51 26.24
C GLY A 137 30.95 -20.50 25.12
N LEU A 138 30.46 -19.31 25.48
CA LEU A 138 30.10 -18.25 24.53
C LEU A 138 31.27 -17.83 23.60
N PRO A 139 30.97 -17.49 22.32
CA PRO A 139 31.97 -17.09 21.35
C PRO A 139 32.70 -15.81 21.76
N LYS A 140 33.91 -15.63 21.21
CA LYS A 140 34.74 -14.45 21.48
C LYS A 140 34.21 -13.24 20.73
N GLY A 141 34.53 -12.05 21.25
CA GLY A 141 34.24 -10.79 20.59
C GLY A 141 32.76 -10.40 20.59
N LEU A 142 31.96 -10.94 21.51
CA LEU A 142 30.55 -10.57 21.65
C LEU A 142 30.37 -9.05 21.84
N GLU A 143 29.61 -8.44 20.96
CA GLU A 143 29.36 -7.00 20.89
C GLU A 143 27.89 -6.74 20.58
N VAL A 144 27.32 -5.71 21.20
CA VAL A 144 26.03 -5.14 20.82
C VAL A 144 26.30 -4.02 19.81
N SER A 145 25.78 -4.17 18.60
CA SER A 145 25.89 -3.17 17.54
C SER A 145 24.61 -2.34 17.50
N LEU A 146 24.72 -1.05 17.80
CA LEU A 146 23.63 -0.07 17.79
C LEU A 146 23.71 0.74 16.51
N VAL A 147 22.59 0.84 15.79
CA VAL A 147 22.50 1.49 14.49
C VAL A 147 21.54 2.67 14.56
N ASP A 148 22.07 3.85 14.29
CA ASP A 148 21.30 5.04 13.93
C ASP A 148 21.16 5.07 12.40
N PRO A 149 19.94 4.86 11.85
CA PRO A 149 19.73 4.85 10.40
C PRO A 149 19.84 6.26 9.77
N GLY A 150 20.04 7.30 10.56
CA GLY A 150 20.14 8.67 10.09
C GLY A 150 18.82 9.23 9.56
N VAL A 151 18.89 10.44 9.00
CA VAL A 151 17.75 11.16 8.40
C VAL A 151 18.23 11.77 7.09
N THR A 152 17.54 11.47 6.00
CA THR A 152 17.86 11.99 4.67
C THR A 152 17.41 13.44 4.50
N SER A 153 17.84 14.08 3.41
CA SER A 153 17.36 15.43 3.10
C SER A 153 15.87 15.43 2.71
N ALA A 154 15.35 14.34 2.16
CA ALA A 154 13.94 14.21 1.77
C ALA A 154 13.06 14.08 3.02
N GLU A 155 13.42 13.15 3.92
CA GLU A 155 12.74 12.96 5.21
C GLU A 155 12.76 14.22 6.08
N ALA A 156 13.86 14.98 6.06
CA ALA A 156 13.97 16.25 6.79
C ALA A 156 13.08 17.38 6.22
N ARG A 157 12.72 17.31 4.93
CA ARG A 157 11.86 18.32 4.27
C ARG A 157 10.38 17.97 4.38
N ASN A 158 10.05 16.70 4.52
CA ASN A 158 8.67 16.28 4.67
C ASN A 158 8.17 16.64 6.08
N LYS A 159 7.41 17.72 6.15
CA LYS A 159 6.79 18.22 7.38
C LYS A 159 5.70 17.28 7.90
N ALA A 160 5.11 16.45 7.04
CA ALA A 160 4.03 15.54 7.38
C ALA A 160 4.52 14.32 8.19
N LEU A 161 5.80 13.98 8.08
CA LEU A 161 6.41 12.86 8.80
C LEU A 161 6.69 13.13 10.29
N GLY A 162 6.54 14.37 10.78
CA GLY A 162 6.68 14.73 12.20
C GLY A 162 7.88 14.08 12.91
N THR A 163 7.75 13.75 14.19
CA THR A 163 8.67 12.82 14.89
C THR A 163 7.87 11.62 15.40
N THR A 164 8.50 10.44 15.50
CA THR A 164 7.89 9.25 16.08
C THR A 164 7.95 9.23 17.62
N GLU A 165 8.45 10.30 18.24
CA GLU A 165 8.63 10.36 19.70
C GLU A 165 7.28 10.33 20.43
N GLY A 166 7.09 9.29 21.26
CA GLY A 166 5.87 9.12 22.07
C GLY A 166 4.68 8.52 21.32
N ILE A 167 4.85 8.10 20.06
CA ILE A 167 3.81 7.43 19.28
C ILE A 167 3.95 5.92 19.46
N ALA A 168 2.90 5.27 19.96
CA ALA A 168 2.81 3.81 19.96
C ALA A 168 2.51 3.32 18.53
N LEU A 169 3.47 2.63 17.91
CA LEU A 169 3.35 2.06 16.57
C LEU A 169 2.72 0.66 16.63
N ASP A 170 1.54 0.57 17.25
CA ASP A 170 0.78 -0.68 17.37
C ASP A 170 0.13 -1.03 16.02
N ASN A 171 0.92 -1.62 15.13
CA ASN A 171 0.53 -1.81 13.74
C ASN A 171 -0.46 -2.94 13.52
N ALA A 172 -1.01 -2.94 12.30
CA ALA A 172 -1.74 -4.06 11.74
C ALA A 172 -0.84 -5.29 11.48
N ALA A 173 -1.33 -6.49 11.83
CA ALA A 173 -0.85 -7.76 11.30
C ALA A 173 -1.98 -8.40 10.49
N PHE A 174 -1.92 -8.32 9.16
CA PHE A 174 -3.07 -8.51 8.25
C PHE A 174 -3.46 -9.96 7.95
N ALA A 175 -4.74 -10.34 8.05
CA ALA A 175 -5.19 -11.65 7.59
C ALA A 175 -5.35 -11.81 6.09
N ALA A 176 -4.92 -12.95 5.59
CA ALA A 176 -5.89 -13.78 4.92
C ALA A 176 -5.71 -15.19 5.46
N GLU A 177 -6.71 -15.78 6.11
CA GLU A 177 -6.82 -17.24 6.13
C GLU A 177 -7.65 -17.66 4.93
N ASP A 178 -7.25 -18.77 4.32
CA ASP A 178 -7.85 -19.36 3.14
C ASP A 178 -9.30 -19.77 3.44
N PRO A 179 -10.34 -19.08 2.92
CA PRO A 179 -11.70 -19.54 3.13
C PRO A 179 -11.92 -20.70 2.17
N THR A 180 -11.89 -21.91 2.73
CA THR A 180 -12.28 -23.18 2.11
C THR A 180 -11.34 -23.69 1.01
N ALA A 181 -10.52 -24.68 1.38
CA ALA A 181 -10.33 -25.82 0.50
C ALA A 181 -11.63 -26.65 0.50
N PRO A 182 -12.23 -26.95 -0.66
CA PRO A 182 -13.04 -28.16 -0.82
C PRO A 182 -12.20 -29.21 -1.56
N ALA A 183 -12.17 -30.39 -0.94
CA ALA A 183 -11.63 -31.67 -1.36
C ALA A 183 -11.27 -31.86 -2.85
N VAL A 184 -10.03 -32.32 -3.05
CA VAL A 184 -9.63 -33.22 -4.15
C VAL A 184 -10.70 -34.31 -4.37
N PRO A 185 -11.01 -34.64 -5.63
CA PRO A 185 -10.75 -36.02 -6.04
C PRO A 185 -9.83 -36.06 -7.26
N THR A 186 -8.72 -36.78 -7.07
CA THR A 186 -7.94 -37.45 -8.10
C THR A 186 -8.87 -38.33 -8.95
N ASP A 187 -8.82 -38.21 -10.26
CA ASP A 187 -8.33 -39.32 -11.08
C ASP A 187 -7.94 -38.90 -12.50
N ALA A 188 -6.93 -39.59 -13.02
CA ALA A 188 -6.31 -39.39 -14.32
C ALA A 188 -7.11 -40.05 -15.45
N ALA A 189 -7.04 -39.52 -16.67
CA ALA A 189 -6.84 -40.31 -17.90
C ALA A 189 -6.58 -39.44 -19.13
N SER A 190 -5.61 -39.88 -19.92
CA SER A 190 -5.16 -39.35 -21.21
C SER A 190 -6.28 -39.16 -22.25
N ALA A 191 -6.11 -38.14 -23.11
CA ALA A 191 -6.42 -38.28 -24.53
C ALA A 191 -5.54 -37.35 -25.37
N SER A 192 -4.69 -37.98 -26.17
CA SER A 192 -3.97 -37.42 -27.32
C SER A 192 -4.95 -36.83 -28.33
N VAL A 193 -4.66 -35.61 -28.82
CA VAL A 193 -5.18 -35.13 -30.10
C VAL A 193 -4.04 -34.46 -30.87
N ALA A 194 -3.67 -35.10 -31.98
CA ALA A 194 -2.79 -34.55 -33.01
C ALA A 194 -3.55 -33.55 -33.90
N PRO A 195 -2.87 -32.59 -34.55
CA PRO A 195 -3.38 -31.99 -35.77
C PRO A 195 -2.62 -32.49 -37.01
N THR A 196 -3.40 -32.95 -37.97
CA THR A 196 -3.04 -33.32 -39.34
C THR A 196 -3.07 -32.11 -40.29
N GLY A 197 -2.05 -32.00 -41.17
CA GLY A 197 -2.11 -31.54 -42.57
C GLY A 197 -2.32 -30.04 -42.83
N SER A 198 -1.33 -29.34 -43.45
CA SER A 198 -1.11 -29.18 -44.91
C SER A 198 -1.80 -27.91 -45.43
N ALA A 199 -1.29 -27.00 -46.28
CA ALA A 199 -0.10 -26.73 -47.09
C ALA A 199 -0.09 -25.17 -47.26
N GLY A 200 0.92 -24.41 -47.67
CA GLY A 200 2.08 -24.58 -48.53
C GLY A 200 2.18 -23.31 -49.39
N ALA A 201 3.38 -22.72 -49.52
CA ALA A 201 3.84 -21.96 -50.70
C ALA A 201 5.19 -21.28 -50.40
N GLU A 202 6.24 -21.82 -51.03
CA GLU A 202 7.47 -21.11 -51.39
C GLU A 202 7.16 -20.12 -52.55
N PRO A 203 8.03 -19.15 -52.91
CA PRO A 203 9.24 -19.51 -53.65
C PRO A 203 10.49 -18.60 -53.47
N THR A 204 11.64 -19.27 -53.65
CA THR A 204 12.82 -18.89 -54.48
C THR A 204 13.80 -17.79 -54.05
N ALA A 205 15.06 -18.26 -54.06
CA ALA A 205 16.33 -17.56 -53.96
C ALA A 205 16.70 -16.72 -55.20
N GLU A 206 17.67 -15.82 -55.04
CA GLU A 206 18.79 -15.74 -55.97
C GLU A 206 20.06 -15.11 -55.35
N ASP A 207 21.16 -15.52 -55.98
CA ASP A 207 22.57 -15.53 -55.65
C ASP A 207 23.26 -14.18 -55.93
N THR A 208 24.42 -13.90 -55.32
CA THR A 208 25.60 -13.37 -56.04
C THR A 208 26.83 -13.18 -55.14
N ALA A 209 27.97 -13.52 -55.73
CA ALA A 209 29.27 -13.71 -55.15
C ALA A 209 30.14 -12.43 -55.00
N SER A 210 31.22 -12.64 -54.24
CA SER A 210 32.43 -11.83 -54.01
C SER A 210 33.12 -11.26 -55.27
N PRO A 211 34.07 -10.30 -55.13
CA PRO A 211 35.47 -10.73 -55.12
C PRO A 211 36.45 -9.91 -54.23
N SER A 212 37.65 -10.49 -54.15
CA SER A 212 38.84 -10.25 -53.33
C SER A 212 39.76 -9.07 -53.72
N GLY A 213 40.73 -8.75 -52.84
CA GLY A 213 42.04 -8.13 -53.13
C GLY A 213 42.71 -7.53 -51.88
N ASP A 214 43.62 -8.24 -51.19
CA ASP A 214 45.10 -8.23 -51.32
C ASP A 214 45.75 -7.07 -50.50
N SER A 215 46.23 -7.29 -49.27
CA SER A 215 47.54 -7.79 -48.78
C SER A 215 48.54 -6.69 -48.35
N SER A 216 49.09 -6.82 -47.15
CA SER A 216 50.54 -6.76 -46.90
C SER A 216 50.86 -7.19 -45.46
N GLU A 217 51.78 -8.15 -45.35
CA GLU A 217 52.42 -8.59 -44.11
C GLU A 217 53.52 -7.60 -43.68
N SER A 218 53.74 -7.49 -42.37
CA SER A 218 55.09 -7.27 -41.86
C SER A 218 55.28 -7.99 -40.53
N ALA A 219 56.21 -8.93 -40.51
CA ALA A 219 56.64 -9.65 -39.32
C ALA A 219 57.96 -9.07 -38.80
N SER A 220 58.09 -8.92 -37.48
CA SER A 220 59.36 -9.06 -36.75
C SER A 220 59.11 -9.33 -35.27
N ALA A 221 59.92 -10.25 -34.73
CA ALA A 221 59.74 -10.98 -33.49
C ALA A 221 60.47 -10.34 -32.27
N PRO A 222 60.81 -11.08 -31.19
CA PRO A 222 60.07 -11.14 -29.93
C PRO A 222 60.87 -10.58 -28.72
N ALA A 223 60.22 -10.11 -27.65
CA ALA A 223 60.87 -10.03 -26.33
C ALA A 223 59.91 -9.79 -25.16
N SER A 224 60.26 -10.49 -24.07
CA SER A 224 60.07 -10.16 -22.65
C SER A 224 58.72 -10.41 -21.98
N ALA A 225 58.77 -11.44 -21.15
CA ALA A 225 57.89 -11.67 -20.02
C ALA A 225 57.92 -10.52 -18.99
N SER A 226 56.84 -10.48 -18.20
CA SER A 226 56.70 -9.86 -16.89
C SER A 226 56.25 -8.39 -16.86
N ALA A 227 54.94 -8.20 -16.78
CA ALA A 227 54.32 -7.42 -15.72
C ALA A 227 52.89 -7.95 -15.50
N SER A 228 52.57 -8.25 -14.23
CA SER A 228 51.24 -8.63 -13.76
C SER A 228 50.21 -7.63 -14.27
N ALA A 229 49.30 -8.07 -15.14
CA ALA A 229 48.12 -7.30 -15.48
C ALA A 229 47.19 -7.33 -14.26
N SER A 230 46.82 -6.15 -13.77
CA SER A 230 45.60 -6.00 -12.98
C SER A 230 44.45 -6.61 -13.78
N GLU A 231 43.67 -7.48 -13.12
CA GLU A 231 42.43 -7.99 -13.66
C GLU A 231 41.55 -6.80 -14.08
N THR A 232 41.27 -6.71 -15.37
CA THR A 232 40.17 -5.89 -15.88
C THR A 232 38.89 -6.40 -15.22
N PRO A 233 38.07 -5.54 -14.59
CA PRO A 233 36.78 -5.98 -14.05
C PRO A 233 35.97 -6.62 -15.17
N ASP A 234 35.27 -7.72 -14.85
CA ASP A 234 34.35 -8.35 -15.78
C ASP A 234 33.38 -7.30 -16.34
N PRO A 235 33.07 -7.36 -17.65
CA PRO A 235 32.18 -6.37 -18.25
C PRO A 235 30.81 -6.46 -17.59
N VAL A 236 30.28 -5.34 -17.12
CA VAL A 236 28.89 -5.24 -16.65
C VAL A 236 27.97 -5.76 -17.76
N PRO A 237 27.11 -6.75 -17.48
CA PRO A 237 26.24 -7.33 -18.49
C PRO A 237 25.18 -6.30 -18.95
N SER A 238 24.67 -6.50 -20.17
CA SER A 238 23.51 -5.73 -20.64
C SER A 238 22.22 -6.32 -20.07
N PRO A 239 21.26 -5.49 -19.62
CA PRO A 239 20.00 -5.97 -19.09
C PRO A 239 19.15 -6.63 -20.18
N PRO A 240 18.68 -7.88 -19.99
CA PRO A 240 17.74 -8.50 -20.92
C PRO A 240 16.34 -7.88 -20.77
N PRO A 241 15.56 -7.77 -21.87
CA PRO A 241 14.19 -7.29 -21.80
C PRO A 241 13.32 -8.28 -21.00
N SER A 242 12.36 -7.75 -20.25
CA SER A 242 11.38 -8.57 -19.53
C SER A 242 10.06 -8.70 -20.30
N THR A 243 9.35 -9.81 -20.08
CA THR A 243 7.97 -10.03 -20.53
C THR A 243 6.91 -9.40 -19.61
N VAL A 244 7.37 -8.70 -18.56
CA VAL A 244 6.60 -8.08 -17.49
C VAL A 244 7.12 -6.66 -17.32
N ALA A 245 6.23 -5.71 -17.05
CA ALA A 245 6.65 -4.32 -16.79
C ALA A 245 7.51 -4.27 -15.52
N GLN A 246 8.52 -3.39 -15.52
CA GLN A 246 9.28 -3.16 -14.29
C GLN A 246 8.35 -2.48 -13.28
N PRO A 247 8.13 -3.04 -12.07
CA PRO A 247 7.34 -2.36 -11.07
C PRO A 247 8.07 -1.12 -10.55
N PRO A 248 7.36 -0.13 -9.97
CA PRO A 248 8.00 1.01 -9.31
C PRO A 248 8.93 0.53 -8.19
N ILE A 249 10.23 0.84 -8.31
CA ILE A 249 11.27 0.47 -7.33
C ILE A 249 11.85 1.74 -6.73
N ILE A 250 11.86 1.81 -5.40
CA ILE A 250 12.59 2.83 -4.64
C ILE A 250 14.07 2.48 -4.73
N SER A 251 14.80 3.25 -5.52
CA SER A 251 16.25 3.09 -5.73
C SER A 251 17.04 3.35 -4.45
N ARG A 252 18.29 2.85 -4.43
CA ARG A 252 19.26 3.11 -3.35
C ARG A 252 19.44 4.59 -3.04
N ALA A 253 19.44 5.44 -4.05
CA ALA A 253 19.52 6.88 -3.88
C ALA A 253 18.27 7.47 -3.20
N GLN A 254 17.07 6.99 -3.52
CA GLN A 254 15.81 7.46 -2.96
C GLN A 254 15.67 7.08 -1.48
N TRP A 255 15.96 5.83 -1.10
CA TRP A 255 15.90 5.41 0.30
C TRP A 255 17.14 5.83 1.12
N GLY A 256 18.19 6.34 0.46
CA GLY A 256 19.34 6.98 1.11
C GLY A 256 20.44 6.03 1.53
N ALA A 257 20.76 5.03 0.70
CA ALA A 257 21.88 4.11 0.89
C ALA A 257 23.20 4.86 1.11
N ASP A 258 23.99 4.40 2.09
CA ASP A 258 25.36 4.89 2.27
C ASP A 258 26.32 4.06 1.41
N GLU A 259 26.38 4.41 0.13
CA GLU A 259 27.25 3.73 -0.85
C GLU A 259 28.73 3.80 -0.50
N SER A 260 29.15 4.72 0.37
CA SER A 260 30.55 4.83 0.79
C SER A 260 31.03 3.64 1.64
N THR A 261 30.08 2.83 2.13
CA THR A 261 30.36 1.66 2.97
C THR A 261 30.52 0.36 2.18
N VAL A 262 30.01 0.32 0.93
CA VAL A 262 30.15 -0.83 0.02
C VAL A 262 31.52 -0.76 -0.64
N LYS A 263 32.37 -1.77 -0.43
CA LYS A 263 33.79 -1.72 -0.84
C LYS A 263 34.08 -2.49 -2.10
N ASP A 264 33.42 -3.62 -2.28
CA ASP A 264 33.66 -4.52 -3.41
C ASP A 264 32.60 -4.31 -4.49
N PRO A 265 32.98 -4.40 -5.77
CA PRO A 265 32.05 -4.21 -6.88
C PRO A 265 30.96 -5.31 -6.89
N PRO A 266 29.82 -5.05 -7.53
CA PRO A 266 28.77 -6.05 -7.69
C PRO A 266 29.25 -7.23 -8.53
N GLU A 267 28.84 -8.44 -8.13
CA GLU A 267 28.95 -9.66 -8.93
C GLU A 267 27.66 -9.90 -9.70
N TYR A 268 27.77 -10.48 -10.91
CA TYR A 268 26.62 -10.82 -11.75
C TYR A 268 26.59 -12.31 -12.04
N ILE A 269 25.43 -12.94 -11.83
CA ILE A 269 25.19 -14.33 -12.19
C ILE A 269 24.78 -14.45 -13.67
N GLU A 270 24.85 -15.64 -14.24
CA GLU A 270 24.50 -15.85 -15.65
C GLU A 270 23.01 -15.51 -15.93
N LYS A 271 22.13 -15.94 -15.02
CA LYS A 271 20.68 -15.72 -15.12
C LYS A 271 19.99 -15.92 -13.78
N VAL A 272 18.84 -15.28 -13.60
CA VAL A 272 17.93 -15.56 -12.48
C VAL A 272 17.00 -16.71 -12.87
N SER A 273 17.26 -17.91 -12.35
CA SER A 273 16.47 -19.13 -12.60
C SER A 273 15.38 -19.37 -11.57
N ALA A 274 15.56 -18.84 -10.35
CA ALA A 274 14.61 -18.94 -9.25
C ALA A 274 14.54 -17.63 -8.45
N VAL A 275 13.46 -17.48 -7.69
CA VAL A 275 13.30 -16.42 -6.69
C VAL A 275 13.05 -17.06 -5.34
N PHE A 276 13.83 -16.65 -4.33
CA PHE A 276 13.59 -17.03 -2.94
C PHE A 276 12.93 -15.89 -2.19
N VAL A 277 11.80 -16.18 -1.55
CA VAL A 277 11.08 -15.26 -0.68
C VAL A 277 11.60 -15.42 0.75
N HIS A 278 11.93 -14.29 1.35
CA HIS A 278 12.47 -14.15 2.69
C HIS A 278 11.58 -13.26 3.55
N HIS A 279 11.83 -13.29 4.86
CA HIS A 279 11.48 -12.18 5.75
C HIS A 279 12.74 -11.64 6.42
N THR A 280 12.66 -10.48 7.05
CA THR A 280 13.82 -9.88 7.75
C THR A 280 13.88 -10.21 9.24
N VAL A 281 12.92 -10.97 9.78
CA VAL A 281 12.82 -11.39 11.21
C VAL A 281 12.62 -10.22 12.20
N GLY A 282 12.63 -8.98 11.69
CA GLY A 282 12.49 -7.74 12.45
C GLY A 282 11.07 -7.49 12.96
N THR A 283 10.81 -6.25 13.37
CA THR A 283 9.50 -5.85 13.86
C THR A 283 8.47 -5.69 12.74
N ASN A 284 7.20 -5.92 13.05
CA ASN A 284 6.06 -5.47 12.22
C ASN A 284 5.53 -4.08 12.67
N ASP A 285 6.07 -3.54 13.77
CA ASP A 285 5.64 -2.32 14.45
C ASP A 285 6.40 -1.07 13.95
N TYR A 286 6.58 -0.94 12.62
CA TYR A 286 7.09 0.25 11.94
C TYR A 286 6.02 0.94 11.06
N SER A 287 5.95 2.27 11.03
CA SER A 287 5.11 2.95 10.03
C SER A 287 5.71 2.78 8.64
N CYS A 288 4.90 2.73 7.60
CA CYS A 288 5.42 2.70 6.23
C CYS A 288 6.36 3.89 5.98
N ALA A 289 6.14 5.07 6.56
CA ALA A 289 7.14 6.15 6.48
C ALA A 289 8.55 5.82 7.02
N GLU A 290 8.68 4.81 7.88
CA GLU A 290 9.95 4.38 8.45
C GLU A 290 10.67 3.30 7.65
N SER A 291 10.02 2.63 6.68
CA SER A 291 10.67 1.54 5.93
C SER A 291 11.99 1.95 5.27
N PRO A 292 12.17 3.16 4.68
CA PRO A 292 13.47 3.58 4.16
C PRO A 292 14.56 3.61 5.24
N ALA A 293 14.23 4.08 6.45
CA ALA A 293 15.15 4.10 7.58
C ALA A 293 15.44 2.68 8.09
N LEU A 294 14.45 1.79 8.09
CA LEU A 294 14.63 0.38 8.42
C LEU A 294 15.58 -0.30 7.43
N VAL A 295 15.40 -0.10 6.13
CA VAL A 295 16.29 -0.62 5.07
C VAL A 295 17.72 -0.08 5.24
N ARG A 296 17.89 1.23 5.49
CA ARG A 296 19.22 1.80 5.81
C ARG A 296 19.84 1.17 7.05
N GLY A 297 19.04 0.93 8.09
CA GLY A 297 19.49 0.28 9.32
C GLY A 297 19.98 -1.15 9.09
N ILE A 298 19.23 -1.94 8.32
CA ILE A 298 19.60 -3.31 7.96
C ILE A 298 20.88 -3.31 7.11
N MET A 299 20.99 -2.42 6.11
CA MET A 299 22.23 -2.27 5.31
C MET A 299 23.43 -1.95 6.21
N ALA A 300 23.28 -0.98 7.11
CA ALA A 300 24.36 -0.61 8.02
C ALA A 300 24.74 -1.75 8.96
N PHE A 301 23.76 -2.55 9.40
CA PHE A 301 24.02 -3.75 10.20
C PHE A 301 24.81 -4.80 9.40
N HIS A 302 24.34 -5.21 8.22
CA HIS A 302 25.06 -6.19 7.38
C HIS A 302 26.48 -5.72 7.03
N VAL A 303 26.63 -4.48 6.57
CA VAL A 303 27.93 -3.98 6.09
C VAL A 303 28.88 -3.64 7.23
N GLN A 304 28.41 -2.93 8.24
CA GLN A 304 29.29 -2.39 9.29
C GLN A 304 29.34 -3.28 10.52
N ALA A 305 28.30 -4.03 10.88
CA ALA A 305 28.34 -4.94 12.03
C ALA A 305 28.76 -6.36 11.62
N GLU A 306 28.14 -6.93 10.59
CA GLU A 306 28.43 -8.29 10.13
C GLU A 306 29.62 -8.38 9.18
N LYS A 307 30.07 -7.24 8.65
CA LYS A 307 31.19 -7.10 7.69
C LYS A 307 30.92 -7.76 6.33
N TRP A 308 29.66 -7.83 5.93
CA TRP A 308 29.27 -8.20 4.57
C TRP A 308 29.63 -7.07 3.59
N ASN A 309 29.69 -7.37 2.30
CA ASN A 309 29.98 -6.33 1.30
C ASN A 309 28.83 -5.32 1.16
N ASP A 310 27.60 -5.83 1.07
CA ASP A 310 26.37 -5.06 0.89
C ASP A 310 25.20 -5.87 1.49
N LEU A 311 23.99 -5.31 1.43
CA LEU A 311 22.76 -6.00 1.77
C LEU A 311 22.66 -7.38 1.07
N GLY A 312 22.22 -8.42 1.78
CA GLY A 312 22.14 -9.78 1.22
C GLY A 312 21.01 -9.98 0.20
N TYR A 313 19.89 -9.29 0.37
CA TYR A 313 18.72 -9.42 -0.50
C TYR A 313 18.83 -8.54 -1.74
N ASN A 314 18.32 -9.00 -2.88
CA ASN A 314 18.24 -8.17 -4.09
C ASN A 314 17.14 -7.11 -3.97
N PHE A 315 16.03 -7.45 -3.32
CA PHE A 315 14.90 -6.55 -3.11
C PHE A 315 14.31 -6.71 -1.72
N LEU A 316 13.68 -5.66 -1.22
CA LEU A 316 12.87 -5.68 0.00
C LEU A 316 11.48 -5.12 -0.27
N VAL A 317 10.47 -5.65 0.41
CA VAL A 317 9.08 -5.21 0.29
C VAL A 317 8.52 -4.92 1.67
N ASP A 318 7.91 -3.76 1.86
CA ASP A 318 7.22 -3.43 3.11
C ASP A 318 5.73 -3.81 3.09
N LYS A 319 5.07 -3.72 4.26
CA LYS A 319 3.63 -4.01 4.41
C LYS A 319 2.71 -3.10 3.59
N CYS A 320 3.17 -1.95 3.10
CA CYS A 320 2.40 -1.07 2.22
C CYS A 320 2.64 -1.39 0.73
N GLY A 321 3.44 -2.42 0.42
CA GLY A 321 3.72 -2.84 -0.95
C GLY A 321 4.83 -2.05 -1.64
N ARG A 322 5.57 -1.19 -0.93
CA ARG A 322 6.69 -0.46 -1.53
C ARG A 322 7.89 -1.39 -1.72
N ILE A 323 8.48 -1.34 -2.90
CA ILE A 323 9.61 -2.18 -3.30
C ILE A 323 10.89 -1.35 -3.21
N PHE A 324 11.89 -1.85 -2.49
CA PHE A 324 13.21 -1.24 -2.34
C PHE A 324 14.24 -2.03 -3.11
N GLU A 325 15.11 -1.33 -3.85
CA GLU A 325 16.37 -1.88 -4.34
C GLU A 325 17.24 -2.27 -3.14
N GLY A 326 17.58 -3.56 -3.04
CA GLY A 326 18.47 -4.09 -2.02
C GLY A 326 19.92 -3.99 -2.48
N ARG A 327 20.57 -5.12 -2.74
CA ARG A 327 21.97 -5.21 -3.17
C ARG A 327 22.22 -4.39 -4.45
N GLY A 328 23.24 -3.53 -4.41
CA GLY A 328 23.59 -2.64 -5.51
C GLY A 328 24.21 -3.35 -6.71
N GLY A 329 24.09 -2.72 -7.88
CA GLY A 329 24.62 -3.25 -9.15
C GLY A 329 23.68 -3.05 -10.34
N GLY A 330 22.43 -2.68 -10.10
CA GLY A 330 21.42 -2.45 -11.13
C GLY A 330 20.25 -3.43 -10.98
N VAL A 331 19.06 -2.89 -10.74
CA VAL A 331 17.84 -3.69 -10.48
C VAL A 331 17.49 -4.63 -11.63
N ASP A 332 17.76 -4.21 -12.87
CA ASP A 332 17.48 -4.93 -14.11
C ASP A 332 18.57 -5.95 -14.48
N LEU A 333 19.67 -5.99 -13.73
CA LEU A 333 20.77 -6.92 -13.93
C LEU A 333 20.65 -8.15 -13.02
N PRO A 334 21.33 -9.27 -13.36
CA PRO A 334 21.33 -10.48 -12.54
C PRO A 334 22.36 -10.34 -11.41
N VAL A 335 22.16 -9.37 -10.51
CA VAL A 335 23.07 -9.14 -9.38
C VAL A 335 23.07 -10.35 -8.44
N ARG A 336 24.25 -10.86 -8.12
CA ARG A 336 24.40 -11.96 -7.16
C ARG A 336 24.11 -11.47 -5.73
N GLY A 337 23.10 -12.05 -5.11
CA GLY A 337 22.76 -11.83 -3.70
C GLY A 337 23.64 -12.59 -2.71
N ALA A 338 23.34 -12.43 -1.43
CA ALA A 338 23.85 -13.24 -0.32
C ALA A 338 22.70 -13.63 0.62
N HIS A 339 21.59 -14.09 0.04
CA HIS A 339 20.33 -14.32 0.75
C HIS A 339 20.04 -15.81 0.99
N THR A 340 20.41 -16.68 0.06
CA THR A 340 20.12 -18.12 0.13
C THR A 340 21.41 -18.90 -0.11
N PHE A 341 22.08 -19.26 0.98
CA PHE A 341 23.34 -20.00 0.92
C PHE A 341 23.21 -21.26 0.05
N GLY A 342 24.18 -21.49 -0.84
CA GLY A 342 24.16 -22.60 -1.80
C GLY A 342 23.36 -22.34 -3.09
N PHE A 343 22.52 -21.30 -3.16
CA PHE A 343 21.69 -20.98 -4.34
C PHE A 343 21.79 -19.52 -4.84
N ASN A 344 22.60 -18.67 -4.20
CA ASN A 344 22.82 -17.28 -4.62
C ASN A 344 23.30 -17.14 -6.08
N GLY A 345 23.99 -18.16 -6.61
CA GLY A 345 24.55 -18.18 -7.97
C GLY A 345 23.51 -18.33 -9.10
N ASP A 346 22.26 -18.64 -8.77
CA ASP A 346 21.22 -18.96 -9.76
C ASP A 346 19.88 -18.25 -9.48
N SER A 347 19.82 -17.38 -8.47
CA SER A 347 18.55 -16.86 -7.95
C SER A 347 18.62 -15.39 -7.54
N ALA A 348 17.43 -14.82 -7.33
CA ALA A 348 17.26 -13.52 -6.71
C ALA A 348 16.47 -13.65 -5.39
N GLY A 349 16.84 -12.86 -4.39
CA GLY A 349 16.20 -12.85 -3.07
C GLY A 349 15.31 -11.64 -2.87
N ILE A 350 14.07 -11.87 -2.43
CA ILE A 350 13.12 -10.81 -2.08
C ILE A 350 12.74 -10.98 -0.61
N ALA A 351 13.07 -10.01 0.25
CA ALA A 351 12.72 -10.04 1.66
C ALA A 351 11.51 -9.16 1.99
N VAL A 352 10.52 -9.73 2.67
CA VAL A 352 9.43 -8.93 3.25
C VAL A 352 9.88 -8.42 4.61
N LEU A 353 9.79 -7.10 4.83
CA LEU A 353 10.14 -6.49 6.10
C LEU A 353 9.20 -6.98 7.20
N GLY A 354 9.76 -7.55 8.27
CA GLY A 354 9.02 -8.01 9.44
C GLY A 354 9.28 -9.47 9.82
N ASP A 355 8.52 -9.93 10.82
CA ASP A 355 8.53 -11.31 11.31
C ASP A 355 7.18 -11.98 11.05
N PHE A 356 7.21 -13.19 10.48
CA PHE A 356 6.04 -13.98 10.10
C PHE A 356 6.07 -15.39 10.70
N GLU A 357 7.01 -15.66 11.62
CA GLU A 357 7.11 -16.92 12.37
C GLU A 357 6.52 -16.75 13.78
N GLY A 358 6.85 -15.66 14.46
CA GLY A 358 6.50 -15.41 15.86
C GLY A 358 7.25 -16.32 16.84
N ALA A 359 7.00 -16.15 18.13
CA ALA A 359 7.62 -16.92 19.20
C ALA A 359 6.70 -17.06 20.43
N GLU A 360 6.78 -18.20 21.10
CA GLU A 360 6.07 -18.43 22.36
C GLU A 360 6.70 -17.63 23.52
N ALA A 361 5.91 -17.34 24.56
CA ALA A 361 6.44 -16.72 25.77
C ALA A 361 7.44 -17.64 26.49
N THR A 362 8.51 -17.06 27.03
CA THR A 362 9.48 -17.77 27.87
C THR A 362 9.35 -17.31 29.33
N ALA A 363 10.15 -17.91 30.22
CA ALA A 363 10.25 -17.44 31.61
C ALA A 363 10.76 -15.98 31.72
N THR A 364 11.39 -15.45 30.67
CA THR A 364 12.08 -14.15 30.71
C THR A 364 11.63 -13.16 29.63
N THR A 365 10.85 -13.59 28.64
CA THR A 365 10.36 -12.76 27.52
C THR A 365 8.89 -13.04 27.20
N PRO A 366 8.12 -12.02 26.77
CA PRO A 366 6.74 -12.21 26.34
C PRO A 366 6.68 -12.97 25.00
N ALA A 367 5.49 -13.49 24.67
CA ALA A 367 5.24 -14.05 23.34
C ALA A 367 5.35 -12.96 22.26
N LYS A 368 5.86 -13.35 21.09
CA LYS A 368 5.94 -12.53 19.87
C LYS A 368 4.90 -13.06 18.89
N SER A 369 3.90 -12.26 18.54
CA SER A 369 2.91 -12.68 17.55
C SER A 369 3.55 -12.81 16.18
N ALA A 370 3.20 -13.86 15.45
CA ALA A 370 3.60 -14.00 14.05
C ALA A 370 2.87 -12.94 13.23
N GLY A 371 3.62 -12.04 12.60
CA GLY A 371 3.07 -11.09 11.63
C GLY A 371 2.40 -11.82 10.49
N ARG A 372 1.54 -11.11 9.76
CA ARG A 372 0.77 -11.69 8.67
C ARG A 372 0.90 -10.76 7.46
N PRO A 373 1.26 -11.28 6.28
CA PRO A 373 1.62 -10.45 5.13
C PRO A 373 0.37 -9.80 4.52
N THR A 374 0.45 -8.50 4.23
CA THR A 374 -0.61 -7.75 3.56
C THR A 374 -0.77 -8.16 2.10
N ARG A 375 -1.96 -7.96 1.53
CA ARG A 375 -2.19 -8.12 0.08
C ARG A 375 -1.18 -7.30 -0.73
N ALA A 376 -0.99 -6.02 -0.38
CA ALA A 376 -0.01 -5.15 -1.04
C ALA A 376 1.42 -5.74 -1.05
N ALA A 377 1.89 -6.30 0.08
CA ALA A 377 3.21 -6.95 0.13
C ALA A 377 3.28 -8.19 -0.76
N LEU A 378 2.26 -9.07 -0.72
CA LEU A 378 2.22 -10.29 -1.54
C LEU A 378 2.22 -9.96 -3.05
N GLU A 379 1.42 -8.99 -3.45
CA GLU A 379 1.34 -8.53 -4.85
C GLU A 379 2.66 -7.91 -5.30
N SER A 380 3.31 -7.09 -4.47
CA SER A 380 4.61 -6.49 -4.79
C SER A 380 5.74 -7.52 -4.89
N VAL A 381 5.78 -8.54 -4.01
CA VAL A 381 6.71 -9.67 -4.17
C VAL A 381 6.47 -10.41 -5.49
N ALA A 382 5.20 -10.67 -5.83
CA ALA A 382 4.83 -11.34 -7.07
C ALA A 382 5.24 -10.55 -8.32
N ARG A 383 5.07 -9.23 -8.33
CA ARG A 383 5.46 -8.33 -9.43
C ARG A 383 6.97 -8.35 -9.67
N VAL A 384 7.77 -8.19 -8.61
CA VAL A 384 9.24 -8.26 -8.71
C VAL A 384 9.69 -9.63 -9.19
N ALA A 385 9.13 -10.70 -8.62
CA ALA A 385 9.47 -12.07 -9.01
C ALA A 385 9.14 -12.34 -10.49
N ALA A 386 7.94 -11.94 -10.93
CA ALA A 386 7.53 -12.07 -12.32
C ALA A 386 8.40 -11.25 -13.26
N TRP A 387 8.77 -10.03 -12.88
CA TRP A 387 9.66 -9.17 -13.66
C TRP A 387 11.05 -9.79 -13.84
N LYS A 388 11.70 -10.21 -12.74
CA LYS A 388 13.02 -10.85 -12.81
C LYS A 388 12.98 -12.16 -13.59
N LEU A 389 12.02 -13.05 -13.30
CA LEU A 389 11.89 -14.31 -14.05
C LEU A 389 11.57 -14.06 -15.53
N GLY A 390 10.75 -13.04 -15.83
CA GLY A 390 10.38 -12.63 -17.18
C GLY A 390 11.57 -12.17 -18.03
N GLN A 391 12.67 -11.70 -17.41
CA GLN A 391 13.92 -11.35 -18.09
C GLN A 391 14.71 -12.59 -18.55
N TYR A 392 14.52 -13.75 -17.90
CA TYR A 392 15.32 -14.95 -18.11
C TYR A 392 14.48 -16.18 -18.52
N GLY A 393 13.22 -15.97 -18.91
CA GLY A 393 12.31 -17.02 -19.39
C GLY A 393 11.81 -17.97 -18.30
N GLY A 394 11.85 -17.57 -17.03
CA GLY A 394 11.32 -18.35 -15.91
C GLY A 394 9.79 -18.36 -15.88
N ASN A 395 9.18 -19.51 -15.56
CA ASN A 395 7.75 -19.61 -15.32
C ASN A 395 7.45 -19.47 -13.82
N PRO A 396 6.78 -18.39 -13.35
CA PRO A 396 6.52 -18.16 -11.93
C PRO A 396 5.74 -19.28 -11.22
N SER A 397 4.84 -19.97 -11.92
CA SER A 397 4.06 -21.11 -11.37
C SER A 397 4.72 -22.48 -11.60
N GLY A 398 5.88 -22.49 -12.27
CA GLY A 398 6.61 -23.71 -12.61
C GLY A 398 7.51 -24.23 -11.50
N GLN A 399 8.34 -25.21 -11.88
CA GLN A 399 9.44 -25.73 -11.09
C GLN A 399 10.75 -25.54 -11.85
N VAL A 400 11.85 -25.53 -11.10
CA VAL A 400 13.21 -25.40 -11.59
C VAL A 400 14.10 -26.39 -10.84
N THR A 401 15.08 -26.97 -11.53
CA THR A 401 16.11 -27.80 -10.90
C THR A 401 17.40 -27.00 -10.82
N LEU A 402 17.89 -26.78 -9.60
CA LEU A 402 19.14 -26.09 -9.30
C LEU A 402 20.14 -27.06 -8.69
N THR A 403 21.44 -26.77 -8.79
CA THR A 403 22.49 -27.57 -8.12
C THR A 403 22.95 -26.84 -6.88
N ALA A 404 22.87 -27.46 -5.71
CA ALA A 404 23.34 -26.85 -4.47
C ALA A 404 24.85 -26.63 -4.53
N ALA A 405 25.32 -25.39 -4.44
CA ALA A 405 26.75 -25.08 -4.50
C ALA A 405 27.52 -25.42 -3.21
N ALA A 406 26.80 -25.70 -2.12
CA ALA A 406 27.33 -26.04 -0.80
C ALA A 406 26.30 -26.88 -0.02
N ASP A 407 26.73 -27.49 1.09
CA ASP A 407 25.84 -28.18 2.01
C ASP A 407 24.92 -27.17 2.70
N THR A 408 23.62 -27.22 2.42
CA THR A 408 22.63 -26.26 2.94
C THR A 408 21.84 -26.79 4.14
N GLU A 409 22.23 -27.96 4.64
CA GLU A 409 21.51 -28.77 5.64
C GLU A 409 20.15 -29.33 5.17
N VAL A 410 19.65 -28.86 4.03
CA VAL A 410 18.51 -29.44 3.30
C VAL A 410 18.99 -30.25 2.09
N TRP A 411 20.02 -29.75 1.40
CA TRP A 411 20.60 -30.34 0.19
C TRP A 411 22.11 -30.51 0.37
N ASP A 412 22.66 -31.64 -0.06
CA ASP A 412 24.10 -31.89 -0.08
C ASP A 412 24.77 -31.10 -1.21
N ALA A 413 26.03 -30.69 -1.04
CA ALA A 413 26.78 -30.00 -2.09
C ALA A 413 26.86 -30.84 -3.38
N GLY A 414 26.43 -30.25 -4.50
CA GLY A 414 26.35 -30.89 -5.81
C GLY A 414 25.05 -31.65 -6.07
N GLU A 415 24.13 -31.73 -5.10
CA GLU A 415 22.81 -32.32 -5.27
C GLU A 415 21.91 -31.45 -6.17
N GLN A 416 21.05 -32.10 -6.95
CA GLN A 416 20.03 -31.43 -7.77
C GLN A 416 18.74 -31.25 -6.97
N ALA A 417 18.43 -30.01 -6.61
CA ALA A 417 17.22 -29.61 -5.91
C ALA A 417 16.14 -29.20 -6.91
N THR A 418 15.00 -29.92 -6.95
CA THR A 418 13.81 -29.49 -7.70
C THR A 418 12.92 -28.65 -6.80
N LEU A 419 12.83 -27.36 -7.11
CA LEU A 419 12.15 -26.34 -6.32
C LEU A 419 11.04 -25.69 -7.16
N ASN A 420 10.08 -25.02 -6.51
CA ASN A 420 9.21 -24.11 -7.23
C ASN A 420 10.04 -22.93 -7.73
N THR A 421 9.72 -22.38 -8.90
CA THR A 421 10.47 -21.22 -9.44
C THR A 421 10.44 -20.03 -8.47
N ILE A 422 9.33 -19.86 -7.74
CA ILE A 422 9.24 -18.99 -6.57
C ILE A 422 9.11 -19.89 -5.33
N SER A 423 10.16 -19.94 -4.50
CA SER A 423 10.26 -20.79 -3.31
C SER A 423 10.49 -19.95 -2.04
N GLY A 424 10.20 -20.52 -0.88
CA GLY A 424 10.58 -19.91 0.40
C GLY A 424 12.04 -20.21 0.72
N HIS A 425 12.70 -19.37 1.51
CA HIS A 425 14.09 -19.63 1.94
C HIS A 425 14.27 -21.04 2.54
N ARG A 426 13.34 -21.48 3.39
CA ARG A 426 13.33 -22.82 4.01
C ARG A 426 13.30 -24.00 3.05
N ASP A 427 12.96 -23.79 1.77
CA ASP A 427 13.00 -24.85 0.75
C ASP A 427 14.44 -25.11 0.26
N GLY A 428 15.33 -24.12 0.39
CA GLY A 428 16.73 -24.18 -0.04
C GLY A 428 17.73 -24.33 1.11
N PHE A 429 17.41 -23.88 2.32
CA PHE A 429 18.31 -23.86 3.48
C PHE A 429 17.54 -24.17 4.78
N ALA A 430 18.21 -24.68 5.81
CA ALA A 430 17.59 -24.99 7.10
C ALA A 430 17.36 -23.71 7.93
N THR A 431 16.16 -23.12 7.79
CA THR A 431 15.77 -21.85 8.44
C THR A 431 14.26 -21.80 8.66
N ALA A 432 13.79 -20.99 9.61
CA ALA A 432 12.36 -20.66 9.70
C ALA A 432 11.93 -19.65 8.60
N CYS A 433 12.84 -18.91 7.98
CA CYS A 433 12.54 -17.94 6.93
C CYS A 433 11.78 -18.59 5.75
N PRO A 434 10.71 -18.00 5.21
CA PRO A 434 10.19 -16.64 5.43
C PRO A 434 9.16 -16.51 6.58
N GLY A 435 9.10 -17.47 7.49
CA GLY A 435 8.09 -17.57 8.54
C GLY A 435 6.81 -18.28 8.09
N LYS A 436 6.14 -18.96 9.01
CA LYS A 436 4.97 -19.81 8.75
C LYS A 436 3.84 -19.09 8.02
N ASN A 437 3.56 -17.84 8.37
CA ASN A 437 2.43 -17.10 7.80
C ASN A 437 2.71 -16.68 6.35
N LEU A 438 3.92 -16.19 6.05
CA LEU A 438 4.31 -15.82 4.68
C LEU A 438 4.55 -17.05 3.80
N TYR A 439 5.14 -18.12 4.34
CA TYR A 439 5.33 -19.37 3.62
C TYR A 439 4.00 -19.97 3.12
N SER A 440 2.94 -19.86 3.93
CA SER A 440 1.59 -20.32 3.54
C SER A 440 1.03 -19.59 2.30
N LYS A 441 1.57 -18.42 1.95
CA LYS A 441 1.11 -17.56 0.85
C LYS A 441 1.92 -17.68 -0.43
N LEU A 442 2.92 -18.56 -0.50
CA LEU A 442 3.73 -18.74 -1.71
C LEU A 442 2.92 -19.21 -2.93
N SER A 443 1.86 -20.00 -2.74
CA SER A 443 0.94 -20.39 -3.82
C SER A 443 0.22 -19.18 -4.41
N GLU A 444 -0.21 -18.26 -3.55
CA GLU A 444 -0.90 -17.04 -3.93
C GLU A 444 0.02 -16.07 -4.67
N ILE A 445 1.26 -15.90 -4.19
CA ILE A 445 2.29 -15.13 -4.89
C ILE A 445 2.53 -15.69 -6.30
N ARG A 446 2.64 -17.02 -6.45
CA ARG A 446 2.81 -17.66 -7.77
C ARG A 446 1.60 -17.47 -8.69
N ARG A 447 0.38 -17.54 -8.13
CA ARG A 447 -0.87 -17.27 -8.87
C ARG A 447 -0.86 -15.85 -9.42
N TYR A 448 -0.60 -14.85 -8.57
CA TYR A 448 -0.55 -13.45 -8.96
C TYR A 448 0.55 -13.21 -9.99
N ALA A 449 1.77 -13.70 -9.74
CA ALA A 449 2.92 -13.57 -10.64
C ALA A 449 2.70 -14.20 -12.02
N SER A 450 1.76 -15.15 -12.14
CA SER A 450 1.39 -15.80 -13.42
C SER A 450 0.16 -15.17 -14.08
N SER A 451 -0.52 -14.24 -13.40
CA SER A 451 -1.72 -13.56 -13.87
C SER A 451 -1.39 -12.21 -14.52
N PRO A 452 -2.30 -11.60 -15.29
CA PRO A 452 -2.18 -10.21 -15.73
C PRO A 452 -1.83 -9.21 -14.63
N ALA A 453 -2.31 -9.46 -13.40
CA ALA A 453 -2.13 -8.58 -12.24
C ALA A 453 -0.66 -8.22 -11.92
N ARG A 454 0.28 -9.07 -12.33
CA ARG A 454 1.72 -8.81 -12.20
C ARG A 454 2.20 -7.53 -12.91
N ASN A 455 1.39 -7.00 -13.83
CA ASN A 455 1.64 -5.75 -14.51
C ASN A 455 0.70 -4.64 -14.03
N SER A 456 -0.31 -4.87 -13.20
CA SER A 456 -1.26 -3.81 -12.83
C SER A 456 -0.57 -2.68 -12.08
N ALA A 457 -1.05 -1.43 -12.12
CA ALA A 457 -0.67 -0.42 -11.13
C ALA A 457 -1.15 -0.83 -9.71
N VAL A 458 -0.43 -0.46 -8.64
CA VAL A 458 -0.97 -0.62 -7.26
C VAL A 458 -1.87 0.60 -6.99
N PRO A 459 -3.10 0.43 -6.48
CA PRO A 459 -3.89 1.56 -5.99
C PRO A 459 -3.11 2.36 -4.96
N THR A 460 -3.04 3.68 -5.13
CA THR A 460 -2.31 4.59 -4.23
C THR A 460 -2.98 5.95 -4.17
N SER A 461 -2.88 6.60 -3.01
CA SER A 461 -3.19 8.01 -2.80
C SER A 461 -2.05 8.74 -2.08
N ASP A 462 -0.85 8.15 -2.03
CA ASP A 462 0.36 8.79 -1.53
C ASP A 462 0.97 9.67 -2.63
N PHE A 463 0.51 10.92 -2.73
CA PHE A 463 0.95 11.83 -3.79
C PHE A 463 2.38 12.30 -3.57
N ASN A 464 2.89 12.28 -2.34
CA ASN A 464 4.20 12.82 -2.00
C ASN A 464 5.28 11.73 -1.75
N ARG A 465 4.88 10.47 -1.88
CA ARG A 465 5.67 9.25 -1.78
C ARG A 465 6.41 9.08 -0.46
N ASP A 466 5.77 9.48 0.63
CA ASP A 466 6.32 9.31 1.97
C ASP A 466 5.95 7.98 2.64
N GLY A 467 5.12 7.18 1.98
CA GLY A 467 4.60 5.92 2.46
C GLY A 467 3.32 6.03 3.26
N ILE A 468 2.66 7.19 3.29
CA ILE A 468 1.38 7.41 3.95
C ILE A 468 0.37 7.91 2.91
N ASN A 469 -0.85 7.37 2.94
CA ASN A 469 -1.91 7.84 2.04
C ASN A 469 -2.33 9.27 2.39
N ASP A 470 -2.60 10.08 1.38
CA ASP A 470 -3.02 11.47 1.50
C ASP A 470 -4.48 11.62 1.14
N VAL A 471 -5.22 12.51 1.80
CA VAL A 471 -6.64 12.71 1.49
C VAL A 471 -6.86 13.79 0.42
N VAL A 472 -7.87 13.58 -0.42
CA VAL A 472 -8.43 14.61 -1.30
C VAL A 472 -9.82 15.05 -0.83
N ALA A 473 -9.98 16.35 -0.57
CA ALA A 473 -11.26 16.97 -0.25
C ALA A 473 -11.73 17.87 -1.40
N GLY A 474 -12.82 17.45 -2.05
CA GLY A 474 -13.51 18.24 -3.06
C GLY A 474 -14.49 19.24 -2.41
N VAL A 475 -14.50 20.47 -2.92
CA VAL A 475 -15.34 21.57 -2.41
C VAL A 475 -16.05 22.22 -3.61
N PRO A 476 -16.93 21.49 -4.32
CA PRO A 476 -17.48 21.93 -5.60
C PRO A 476 -18.33 23.21 -5.51
N LYS A 477 -18.89 23.53 -4.34
CA LYS A 477 -19.73 24.73 -4.14
C LYS A 477 -18.94 25.97 -3.74
N ALA A 478 -17.62 25.89 -3.72
CA ALA A 478 -16.76 27.02 -3.42
C ALA A 478 -16.93 28.16 -4.44
N SER A 479 -16.86 29.40 -3.95
CA SER A 479 -16.69 30.62 -4.76
C SER A 479 -17.74 30.85 -5.85
N GLY A 480 -19.00 30.49 -5.59
CA GLY A 480 -20.07 30.57 -6.59
C GLY A 480 -20.00 29.37 -7.55
N ASP A 481 -19.88 28.17 -6.98
CA ASP A 481 -19.89 26.88 -7.67
C ASP A 481 -18.78 26.70 -8.73
N THR A 482 -17.68 27.45 -8.62
CA THR A 482 -16.48 27.22 -9.45
C THR A 482 -15.70 25.99 -8.99
N GLY A 483 -15.84 25.65 -7.70
CA GLY A 483 -15.16 24.50 -7.10
C GLY A 483 -13.70 24.75 -6.70
N ASN A 484 -13.21 23.91 -5.79
CA ASN A 484 -11.81 23.78 -5.44
C ASN A 484 -11.52 22.37 -4.91
N VAL A 485 -10.26 21.96 -4.97
CA VAL A 485 -9.77 20.71 -4.37
C VAL A 485 -8.66 21.01 -3.37
N VAL A 486 -8.65 20.30 -2.25
CA VAL A 486 -7.58 20.36 -1.25
C VAL A 486 -6.99 18.96 -1.08
N VAL A 487 -5.71 18.81 -1.42
CA VAL A 487 -4.93 17.60 -1.11
C VAL A 487 -4.27 17.83 0.25
N VAL A 488 -4.46 16.93 1.21
CA VAL A 488 -3.89 17.03 2.55
C VAL A 488 -3.02 15.80 2.81
N PRO A 489 -1.69 15.98 2.92
CA PRO A 489 -0.80 14.85 3.17
C PRO A 489 -1.16 14.08 4.44
N GLY A 490 -1.04 12.76 4.40
CA GLY A 490 -1.11 11.91 5.58
C GLY A 490 0.08 12.12 6.51
N GLY A 491 0.00 11.58 7.73
CA GLY A 491 1.06 11.75 8.71
C GLY A 491 0.91 10.76 9.86
N LEU A 492 1.96 10.55 10.64
CA LEU A 492 1.97 9.51 11.70
C LEU A 492 0.86 9.66 12.75
N THR A 493 0.27 10.84 12.86
CA THR A 493 -0.85 11.16 13.76
C THR A 493 -2.14 11.53 13.01
N GLY A 494 -2.21 11.25 11.71
CA GLY A 494 -3.30 11.63 10.81
C GLY A 494 -2.94 12.75 9.83
N PRO A 495 -3.94 13.26 9.08
CA PRO A 495 -3.74 14.28 8.05
C PRO A 495 -3.06 15.56 8.54
N VAL A 496 -2.13 16.10 7.75
CA VAL A 496 -1.28 17.24 8.12
C VAL A 496 -1.69 18.48 7.32
N ALA A 497 -2.66 19.22 7.87
CA ALA A 497 -3.24 20.39 7.22
C ALA A 497 -2.22 21.52 6.93
N ALA A 498 -1.13 21.59 7.69
CA ALA A 498 -0.04 22.53 7.43
C ALA A 498 0.70 22.27 6.10
N ALA A 499 0.65 21.04 5.57
CA ALA A 499 1.31 20.61 4.34
C ALA A 499 0.36 20.55 3.11
N LYS A 500 -0.90 20.94 3.27
CA LYS A 500 -1.91 20.87 2.21
C LYS A 500 -1.52 21.60 0.92
N VAL A 501 -1.99 21.08 -0.20
CA VAL A 501 -1.99 21.74 -1.52
C VAL A 501 -3.42 22.11 -1.88
N ARG A 502 -3.65 23.36 -2.29
CA ARG A 502 -4.97 23.84 -2.74
C ARG A 502 -4.94 24.09 -4.23
N LEU A 503 -5.93 23.56 -4.92
CA LEU A 503 -6.03 23.61 -6.37
C LEU A 503 -7.39 24.18 -6.77
N THR A 504 -7.39 24.95 -7.86
CA THR A 504 -8.56 25.34 -8.65
C THR A 504 -8.17 25.26 -10.12
N GLN A 505 -9.13 25.39 -11.04
CA GLN A 505 -8.82 25.54 -12.48
C GLN A 505 -8.00 26.80 -12.82
N SER A 506 -7.81 27.72 -11.86
CA SER A 506 -6.93 28.88 -12.01
C SER A 506 -5.51 28.67 -11.46
N SER A 507 -5.22 27.50 -10.85
CA SER A 507 -3.88 27.17 -10.38
C SER A 507 -2.89 27.02 -11.54
N ALA A 508 -1.62 27.33 -11.29
CA ALA A 508 -0.58 27.13 -12.29
C ALA A 508 -0.49 25.65 -12.71
N GLY A 509 -0.43 25.38 -14.01
CA GLY A 509 -0.37 24.02 -14.55
C GLY A 509 -1.71 23.32 -14.71
N VAL A 510 -2.79 23.84 -14.12
CA VAL A 510 -4.14 23.28 -14.26
C VAL A 510 -4.78 23.80 -15.56
N PRO A 511 -5.25 22.93 -16.47
CA PRO A 511 -5.97 23.33 -17.68
C PRO A 511 -7.35 23.93 -17.39
N GLY A 512 -7.87 24.69 -18.35
CA GLY A 512 -9.21 25.30 -18.27
C GLY A 512 -9.22 26.67 -17.60
N ALA A 513 -10.42 27.18 -17.32
CA ALA A 513 -10.66 28.39 -16.56
C ALA A 513 -11.68 28.11 -15.46
N SER A 514 -11.64 28.86 -14.36
CA SER A 514 -12.68 28.74 -13.32
C SER A 514 -13.91 29.56 -13.71
N GLU A 515 -15.04 28.89 -13.88
CA GLU A 515 -16.32 29.46 -14.26
C GLU A 515 -17.41 29.10 -13.24
N THR A 516 -18.41 29.97 -13.11
CA THR A 516 -19.51 29.75 -12.15
C THR A 516 -20.37 28.59 -12.60
N GLY A 517 -20.42 27.53 -11.81
CA GLY A 517 -21.24 26.35 -12.08
C GLY A 517 -20.45 25.11 -12.48
N ASP A 518 -19.13 25.21 -12.68
CA ASP A 518 -18.28 24.07 -13.09
C ASP A 518 -18.33 22.90 -12.11
N LEU A 519 -18.49 23.20 -10.83
CA LEU A 519 -18.48 22.24 -9.73
C LEU A 519 -17.18 21.41 -9.72
N TRP A 520 -16.03 22.02 -10.02
CA TRP A 520 -14.74 21.34 -10.04
C TRP A 520 -14.42 20.70 -8.68
N GLY A 521 -14.13 19.41 -8.67
CA GLY A 521 -14.01 18.60 -7.45
C GLY A 521 -15.32 17.96 -6.99
N ALA A 522 -16.34 17.89 -7.85
CA ALA A 522 -17.58 17.17 -7.55
C ALA A 522 -17.36 15.65 -7.38
N ALA A 523 -16.41 15.09 -8.14
CA ALA A 523 -15.94 13.73 -8.03
C ALA A 523 -14.41 13.70 -8.16
N THR A 524 -13.74 12.86 -7.38
CA THR A 524 -12.28 12.72 -7.36
C THR A 524 -11.86 11.26 -7.22
N ALA A 525 -10.78 10.88 -7.88
CA ALA A 525 -10.15 9.56 -7.77
C ALA A 525 -8.64 9.67 -8.00
N SER A 526 -7.85 8.76 -7.43
CA SER A 526 -6.40 8.78 -7.54
C SER A 526 -5.80 7.43 -7.92
N GLY A 527 -4.59 7.48 -8.47
CA GLY A 527 -3.75 6.33 -8.81
C GLY A 527 -2.54 6.79 -9.62
N ASP A 528 -1.55 5.93 -9.83
CA ASP A 528 -0.34 6.23 -10.61
C ASP A 528 -0.65 6.17 -12.12
N ILE A 529 -1.23 7.24 -12.67
CA ILE A 529 -1.75 7.33 -14.05
C ILE A 529 -0.60 7.46 -15.05
N ASP A 530 0.48 8.16 -14.69
CA ASP A 530 1.66 8.32 -15.55
C ASP A 530 2.81 7.32 -15.27
N GLY A 531 2.63 6.41 -14.32
CA GLY A 531 3.53 5.28 -14.05
C GLY A 531 4.89 5.70 -13.49
N ASP A 532 5.00 6.88 -12.86
CA ASP A 532 6.22 7.36 -12.23
C ASP A 532 6.37 6.91 -10.75
N GLY A 533 5.29 6.35 -10.20
CA GLY A 533 5.21 5.79 -8.86
C GLY A 533 4.76 6.79 -7.79
N ASP A 534 4.42 8.02 -8.16
CA ASP A 534 3.68 8.97 -7.33
C ASP A 534 2.17 8.84 -7.66
N ALA A 535 1.28 9.10 -6.70
CA ALA A 535 -0.15 9.13 -7.03
C ALA A 535 -0.48 10.36 -7.90
N ASP A 536 -1.45 10.20 -8.80
CA ASP A 536 -2.02 11.25 -9.63
C ASP A 536 -3.51 11.45 -9.32
N LEU A 537 -4.08 12.58 -9.73
CA LEU A 537 -5.41 12.98 -9.34
C LEU A 537 -6.31 13.26 -10.55
N ALA A 538 -7.40 12.51 -10.68
CA ALA A 538 -8.49 12.75 -11.63
C ALA A 538 -9.65 13.51 -10.94
N ILE A 539 -10.07 14.63 -11.52
CA ILE A 539 -11.00 15.61 -10.93
C ILE A 539 -12.13 15.91 -11.89
N GLY A 540 -13.36 15.59 -11.50
CA GLY A 540 -14.57 15.89 -12.27
C GLY A 540 -15.06 17.32 -12.10
N ALA A 541 -15.48 17.93 -13.20
CA ALA A 541 -16.19 19.20 -13.27
C ALA A 541 -17.43 19.03 -14.16
N PRO A 542 -18.53 18.47 -13.64
CA PRO A 542 -19.72 18.15 -14.43
C PRO A 542 -20.46 19.39 -14.96
N GLY A 543 -20.17 20.59 -14.47
CA GLY A 543 -20.76 21.82 -15.00
C GLY A 543 -19.89 22.55 -16.02
N GLU A 544 -18.70 22.03 -16.36
CA GLU A 544 -17.77 22.72 -17.26
C GLU A 544 -18.42 23.00 -18.63
N ASP A 545 -18.32 24.24 -19.08
CA ASP A 545 -18.65 24.68 -20.43
C ASP A 545 -17.44 24.53 -21.35
N ASP A 546 -17.63 24.08 -22.59
CA ASP A 546 -16.52 24.03 -23.54
C ASP A 546 -16.39 25.31 -24.39
N SER A 547 -15.20 25.47 -24.99
CA SER A 547 -14.92 26.61 -25.90
C SER A 547 -15.73 26.60 -27.21
N THR A 548 -16.48 25.52 -27.49
CA THR A 548 -17.31 25.39 -28.68
C THR A 548 -18.78 25.77 -28.43
N GLY A 549 -19.14 26.10 -27.19
CA GLY A 549 -20.43 26.63 -26.78
C GLY A 549 -21.42 25.59 -26.26
N HIS A 550 -20.97 24.36 -25.97
CA HIS A 550 -21.79 23.38 -25.27
C HIS A 550 -21.80 23.67 -23.78
N LYS A 551 -22.99 23.93 -23.24
CA LYS A 551 -23.18 24.19 -21.81
C LYS A 551 -23.20 22.92 -20.99
N ASP A 552 -22.60 22.94 -19.80
CA ASP A 552 -22.55 21.82 -18.86
C ASP A 552 -22.13 20.51 -19.56
N ARG A 553 -21.19 20.58 -20.52
CA ARG A 553 -20.64 19.38 -21.18
C ARG A 553 -19.93 18.52 -20.14
N GLY A 554 -19.26 19.20 -19.23
CA GLY A 554 -18.46 18.60 -18.18
C GLY A 554 -17.10 18.14 -18.68
N ALA A 555 -16.16 17.99 -17.74
CA ALA A 555 -14.80 17.56 -18.00
C ALA A 555 -14.24 16.73 -16.83
N VAL A 556 -13.14 16.02 -17.10
CA VAL A 556 -12.25 15.47 -16.06
C VAL A 556 -10.85 16.03 -16.28
N THR A 557 -10.29 16.70 -15.27
CA THR A 557 -8.89 17.13 -15.25
C THR A 557 -8.04 16.05 -14.60
N ILE A 558 -6.92 15.67 -15.23
CA ILE A 558 -5.93 14.75 -14.65
C ILE A 558 -4.68 15.58 -14.32
N LEU A 559 -4.26 15.58 -13.06
CA LEU A 559 -3.09 16.30 -12.56
C LEU A 559 -2.08 15.30 -12.02
N TYR A 560 -0.83 15.40 -12.48
CA TYR A 560 0.23 14.49 -12.07
C TYR A 560 0.89 14.92 -10.76
N GLY A 561 1.12 13.95 -9.87
CA GLY A 561 1.85 14.13 -8.63
C GLY A 561 3.34 14.44 -8.86
N PRO A 562 4.10 14.78 -7.82
CA PRO A 562 3.67 15.14 -6.47
C PRO A 562 3.29 16.63 -6.34
N LYS A 563 3.45 17.43 -7.41
CA LYS A 563 3.31 18.90 -7.35
C LYS A 563 2.02 19.43 -7.94
N PHE A 564 1.40 18.71 -8.87
CA PHE A 564 0.20 19.14 -9.58
C PHE A 564 0.34 20.45 -10.36
N ASP A 565 1.57 20.85 -10.72
CA ASP A 565 1.86 22.13 -11.38
C ASP A 565 2.48 21.99 -12.78
N THR A 566 2.79 20.77 -13.23
CA THR A 566 3.38 20.48 -14.54
C THR A 566 2.86 19.17 -15.09
N GLY A 567 2.50 19.17 -16.39
CA GLY A 567 1.90 17.98 -17.01
C GLY A 567 0.49 17.80 -16.48
N ALA A 568 -0.49 18.03 -17.33
CA ALA A 568 -1.89 17.79 -17.02
C ALA A 568 -2.59 17.32 -18.28
N ASP A 569 -3.65 16.55 -18.10
CA ASP A 569 -4.50 16.08 -19.18
C ASP A 569 -5.95 16.47 -18.91
N THR A 570 -6.79 16.43 -19.94
CA THR A 570 -8.20 16.73 -19.84
C THR A 570 -9.00 15.77 -20.71
N MET A 571 -9.97 15.11 -20.08
CA MET A 571 -10.97 14.29 -20.76
C MET A 571 -12.26 15.09 -20.90
N ALA A 572 -12.88 15.01 -22.07
CA ALA A 572 -14.20 15.53 -22.33
C ALA A 572 -14.96 14.55 -23.25
N LEU A 573 -16.28 14.47 -23.10
CA LEU A 573 -17.10 13.58 -23.92
C LEU A 573 -17.03 13.98 -25.39
N GLY A 574 -16.58 13.12 -26.31
CA GLY A 574 -16.47 13.45 -27.75
C GLY A 574 -17.78 13.88 -28.43
N ASP A 575 -17.67 14.60 -29.56
CA ASP A 575 -18.82 15.17 -30.30
C ASP A 575 -19.71 14.12 -31.02
N ASP A 576 -19.28 12.85 -31.03
CA ASP A 576 -20.09 11.72 -31.50
C ASP A 576 -21.25 11.37 -30.54
N PHE A 577 -21.24 11.96 -29.34
CA PHE A 577 -22.32 11.91 -28.35
C PHE A 577 -22.99 13.28 -28.22
N GLU A 578 -24.19 13.35 -27.65
CA GLU A 578 -24.87 14.63 -27.34
C GLU A 578 -24.15 15.35 -26.18
N PRO A 579 -23.26 16.33 -26.45
CA PRO A 579 -22.35 16.84 -25.45
C PRO A 579 -22.99 17.96 -24.62
N ALA A 580 -24.06 18.59 -25.11
CA ALA A 580 -24.76 19.64 -24.39
C ALA A 580 -25.50 19.07 -23.17
N SER A 581 -25.17 19.62 -22.01
CA SER A 581 -25.68 19.20 -20.70
C SER A 581 -25.40 17.73 -20.39
N ALA A 582 -24.30 17.17 -20.93
CA ALA A 582 -23.91 15.78 -20.68
C ALA A 582 -23.42 15.54 -19.25
N LYS A 583 -22.87 16.56 -18.59
CA LYS A 583 -22.32 16.49 -17.22
C LYS A 583 -21.26 15.40 -17.06
N PHE A 584 -20.32 15.35 -17.99
CA PHE A 584 -19.17 14.45 -17.95
C PHE A 584 -18.29 14.75 -16.72
N GLY A 585 -17.76 13.72 -16.05
CA GLY A 585 -17.05 13.90 -14.78
C GLY A 585 -17.96 13.92 -13.54
N ALA A 586 -19.22 13.52 -13.66
CA ALA A 586 -20.13 13.42 -12.52
C ALA A 586 -19.80 12.27 -11.55
N ALA A 587 -19.12 11.23 -12.04
CA ALA A 587 -18.48 10.20 -11.22
C ALA A 587 -17.16 9.80 -11.89
N VAL A 588 -16.12 9.54 -11.10
CA VAL A 588 -14.77 9.20 -11.58
C VAL A 588 -14.24 8.03 -10.76
N ALA A 589 -13.57 7.08 -11.43
CA ALA A 589 -12.84 6.00 -10.77
C ALA A 589 -11.50 5.79 -11.48
N VAL A 590 -10.48 5.37 -10.74
CA VAL A 590 -9.13 5.10 -11.27
C VAL A 590 -8.73 3.67 -10.95
N GLY A 591 -8.12 2.99 -11.92
CA GLY A 591 -7.62 1.63 -11.77
C GLY A 591 -6.96 1.16 -13.06
N ASP A 592 -6.04 0.20 -13.00
CA ASP A 592 -5.37 -0.32 -14.20
C ASP A 592 -6.25 -1.39 -14.86
N PHE A 593 -7.07 -0.96 -15.82
CA PHE A 593 -8.08 -1.78 -16.48
C PHE A 593 -7.47 -2.68 -17.56
N ASN A 594 -6.27 -2.33 -18.07
CA ASN A 594 -5.61 -3.03 -19.17
C ASN A 594 -4.36 -3.84 -18.73
N ALA A 595 -3.96 -3.72 -17.46
CA ALA A 595 -2.77 -4.28 -16.81
C ALA A 595 -1.47 -3.94 -17.55
N ASP A 596 -1.22 -2.66 -17.83
CA ASP A 596 -0.02 -2.16 -18.49
C ASP A 596 1.02 -1.52 -17.54
N GLY A 597 0.68 -1.33 -16.27
CA GLY A 597 1.54 -0.75 -15.24
C GLY A 597 1.22 0.70 -14.93
N ARG A 598 0.21 1.28 -15.59
CA ARG A 598 -0.31 2.62 -15.36
C ARG A 598 -1.78 2.52 -14.99
N ALA A 599 -2.21 3.37 -14.06
CA ALA A 599 -3.62 3.47 -13.74
C ALA A 599 -4.37 4.17 -14.88
N ASP A 600 -5.60 3.73 -15.14
CA ASP A 600 -6.48 4.29 -16.15
C ASP A 600 -7.63 5.07 -15.48
N VAL A 601 -8.26 5.97 -16.22
CA VAL A 601 -9.32 6.84 -15.69
C VAL A 601 -10.66 6.47 -16.31
N PHE A 602 -11.63 6.10 -15.48
CA PHE A 602 -13.04 5.94 -15.84
C PHE A 602 -13.86 7.14 -15.40
N THR A 603 -14.88 7.50 -16.19
CA THR A 603 -15.83 8.56 -15.86
C THR A 603 -17.22 8.30 -16.42
N ALA A 604 -18.23 8.78 -15.70
CA ALA A 604 -19.62 8.75 -16.11
C ALA A 604 -20.21 10.16 -16.27
N ALA A 605 -21.08 10.30 -17.26
CA ALA A 605 -21.83 11.50 -17.59
C ALA A 605 -23.30 11.29 -17.20
N THR A 606 -23.82 12.09 -16.27
CA THR A 606 -25.18 11.91 -15.72
C THR A 606 -26.25 12.75 -16.41
N GLY A 607 -25.89 13.62 -17.32
CA GLY A 607 -26.82 14.50 -18.00
C GLY A 607 -27.45 13.87 -19.24
N THR A 608 -27.63 14.66 -20.30
CA THR A 608 -28.23 14.20 -21.57
C THR A 608 -27.49 12.97 -22.11
N GLY A 609 -28.25 11.95 -22.54
CA GLY A 609 -27.70 10.71 -23.13
C GLY A 609 -27.25 9.64 -22.13
N GLY A 610 -26.67 10.03 -20.99
CA GLY A 610 -26.18 9.10 -19.98
C GLY A 610 -25.04 8.22 -20.52
N ASN A 611 -23.81 8.71 -20.43
CA ASN A 611 -22.64 8.13 -21.09
C ASN A 611 -21.55 7.71 -20.10
N TRP A 612 -20.59 6.94 -20.59
CA TRP A 612 -19.36 6.64 -19.87
C TRP A 612 -18.17 6.67 -20.82
N ALA A 613 -17.00 6.92 -20.27
CA ALA A 613 -15.73 6.80 -20.97
C ALA A 613 -14.65 6.23 -20.03
N ALA A 614 -13.65 5.59 -20.61
CA ALA A 614 -12.39 5.28 -19.95
C ALA A 614 -11.22 5.66 -20.86
N ARG A 615 -10.16 6.21 -20.26
CA ARG A 615 -8.93 6.62 -20.95
C ARG A 615 -7.72 5.90 -20.35
N PHE A 616 -6.84 5.45 -21.23
CA PHE A 616 -5.65 4.67 -20.88
C PHE A 616 -4.37 5.49 -21.03
N GLY A 617 -3.26 5.01 -20.45
CA GLY A 617 -1.97 5.71 -20.44
C GLY A 617 -1.36 6.04 -21.82
N ASP A 618 -1.80 5.38 -22.89
CA ASP A 618 -1.40 5.67 -24.27
C ASP A 618 -2.31 6.70 -24.98
N GLY A 619 -3.30 7.24 -24.27
CA GLY A 619 -4.30 8.18 -24.78
C GLY A 619 -5.44 7.50 -25.55
N HIS A 620 -5.46 6.17 -25.65
CA HIS A 620 -6.63 5.46 -26.16
C HIS A 620 -7.84 5.71 -25.26
N GLU A 621 -9.02 5.77 -25.86
CA GLU A 621 -10.29 5.96 -25.14
C GLU A 621 -11.32 4.95 -25.63
N VAL A 622 -12.11 4.45 -24.68
CA VAL A 622 -13.34 3.69 -24.96
C VAL A 622 -14.51 4.43 -24.32
N ALA A 623 -15.64 4.47 -25.02
CA ALA A 623 -16.83 5.16 -24.53
C ALA A 623 -18.11 4.48 -25.02
N GLY A 624 -19.23 4.80 -24.38
CA GLY A 624 -20.55 4.36 -24.84
C GLY A 624 -21.70 4.80 -23.95
N ASP A 625 -22.88 4.25 -24.23
CA ASP A 625 -24.10 4.60 -23.49
C ASP A 625 -24.29 3.74 -22.23
N LEU A 626 -24.69 4.38 -21.14
CA LEU A 626 -25.12 3.71 -19.91
C LEU A 626 -26.53 3.16 -20.05
N THR A 627 -27.40 3.85 -20.77
CA THR A 627 -28.80 3.44 -20.97
C THR A 627 -29.21 3.62 -22.42
N GLY A 628 -30.21 2.86 -22.88
CA GLY A 628 -30.79 3.06 -24.22
C GLY A 628 -31.86 4.17 -24.27
N LYS A 629 -31.87 5.10 -23.31
CA LYS A 629 -32.87 6.16 -23.20
C LYS A 629 -32.18 7.50 -23.01
N ASP A 630 -32.72 8.52 -23.67
CA ASP A 630 -32.27 9.89 -23.47
C ASP A 630 -32.85 10.45 -22.17
N GLY A 631 -31.99 10.99 -21.31
CA GLY A 631 -32.36 11.75 -20.12
C GLY A 631 -31.46 11.52 -18.92
N ASP A 632 -31.55 12.44 -17.97
CA ASP A 632 -30.65 12.54 -16.82
C ASP A 632 -30.67 11.28 -15.93
N LEU A 633 -29.47 10.89 -15.54
CA LEU A 633 -29.19 9.97 -14.44
C LEU A 633 -28.96 10.77 -13.15
N ALA A 634 -29.19 10.14 -12.01
CA ALA A 634 -28.95 10.77 -10.71
C ALA A 634 -28.10 9.88 -9.81
N TYR A 635 -27.39 10.48 -8.85
CA TYR A 635 -26.62 9.78 -7.82
C TYR A 635 -25.61 8.77 -8.40
N ALA A 636 -24.88 9.20 -9.44
CA ALA A 636 -23.81 8.38 -9.97
C ALA A 636 -22.64 8.35 -8.99
N ASP A 637 -22.10 7.16 -8.76
CA ASP A 637 -20.90 6.94 -7.98
C ASP A 637 -20.21 5.68 -8.51
N ALA A 638 -18.87 5.65 -8.47
CA ALA A 638 -18.09 4.59 -9.10
C ALA A 638 -16.98 4.09 -8.18
N ALA A 639 -16.80 2.77 -8.14
CA ALA A 639 -15.71 2.12 -7.43
C ALA A 639 -14.94 1.20 -8.38
N SER A 640 -13.62 1.17 -8.25
CA SER A 640 -12.73 0.23 -8.94
C SER A 640 -12.30 -0.90 -8.01
N GLY A 641 -12.04 -2.08 -8.58
CA GLY A 641 -11.56 -3.26 -7.86
C GLY A 641 -11.41 -4.46 -8.81
N ASP A 642 -10.72 -5.51 -8.39
CA ASP A 642 -10.66 -6.77 -9.16
C ASP A 642 -11.76 -7.73 -8.66
N PHE A 643 -12.98 -7.50 -9.14
CA PHE A 643 -14.17 -8.24 -8.69
C PHE A 643 -14.19 -9.71 -9.14
N ASN A 644 -13.35 -10.04 -10.12
CA ASN A 644 -13.34 -11.34 -10.77
C ASN A 644 -11.99 -12.08 -10.70
N ARG A 645 -11.01 -11.45 -10.08
CA ARG A 645 -9.67 -11.95 -9.76
C ARG A 645 -8.87 -12.39 -10.99
N ASP A 646 -9.13 -11.76 -12.13
CA ASP A 646 -8.40 -12.02 -13.38
C ASP A 646 -7.18 -11.12 -13.56
N GLY A 647 -6.95 -10.20 -12.64
CA GLY A 647 -5.80 -9.32 -12.62
C GLY A 647 -5.93 -8.08 -13.48
N TYR A 648 -7.14 -7.74 -13.93
CA TYR A 648 -7.46 -6.42 -14.45
C TYR A 648 -8.34 -5.71 -13.42
N ALA A 649 -8.13 -4.42 -13.20
CA ALA A 649 -9.11 -3.65 -12.47
C ALA A 649 -10.42 -3.60 -13.27
N ASP A 650 -11.54 -3.64 -12.55
CA ASP A 650 -12.89 -3.48 -13.06
C ASP A 650 -13.50 -2.18 -12.49
N VAL A 651 -14.68 -1.79 -12.99
CA VAL A 651 -15.48 -0.69 -12.42
C VAL A 651 -16.89 -1.14 -12.12
N ALA A 652 -17.40 -0.79 -10.94
CA ALA A 652 -18.81 -0.86 -10.60
C ALA A 652 -19.38 0.55 -10.52
N LEU A 653 -20.32 0.89 -11.41
CA LEU A 653 -21.01 2.17 -11.44
C LEU A 653 -22.41 2.03 -10.84
N ASN A 654 -22.64 2.72 -9.74
CA ASN A 654 -23.97 2.97 -9.19
C ASN A 654 -24.61 4.18 -9.88
N TYR A 655 -25.91 4.15 -10.16
CA TYR A 655 -26.70 5.33 -10.54
C TYR A 655 -28.20 5.06 -10.44
N ARG A 656 -29.02 6.11 -10.49
CA ARG A 656 -30.46 6.03 -10.67
C ARG A 656 -30.81 6.36 -12.12
N ASP A 657 -31.53 5.46 -12.79
CA ASP A 657 -31.94 5.64 -14.17
C ASP A 657 -33.12 6.61 -14.33
N GLN A 658 -33.50 6.92 -15.57
CA GLN A 658 -34.57 7.88 -15.90
C GLN A 658 -35.96 7.41 -15.43
N SER A 659 -36.13 6.13 -15.08
CA SER A 659 -37.36 5.62 -14.48
C SER A 659 -37.37 5.72 -12.95
N GLY A 660 -36.30 6.29 -12.37
CA GLY A 660 -36.13 6.44 -10.94
C GLY A 660 -35.64 5.16 -10.24
N VAL A 661 -35.16 4.16 -10.99
CA VAL A 661 -34.71 2.88 -10.45
C VAL A 661 -33.19 2.91 -10.25
N GLY A 662 -32.73 2.53 -9.05
CA GLY A 662 -31.30 2.35 -8.77
C GLY A 662 -30.72 1.15 -9.53
N ARG A 663 -29.59 1.36 -10.19
CA ARG A 663 -28.84 0.41 -11.01
C ARG A 663 -27.40 0.32 -10.50
N VAL A 664 -26.81 -0.85 -10.69
CA VAL A 664 -25.35 -1.04 -10.63
C VAL A 664 -24.92 -1.69 -11.93
N THR A 665 -23.97 -1.10 -12.64
CA THR A 665 -23.41 -1.63 -13.88
C THR A 665 -21.95 -2.01 -13.67
N TRP A 666 -21.60 -3.23 -14.05
CA TRP A 666 -20.24 -3.75 -14.03
C TRP A 666 -19.57 -3.56 -15.39
N PHE A 667 -18.38 -2.97 -15.35
CA PHE A 667 -17.44 -2.86 -16.44
C PHE A 667 -16.22 -3.73 -16.13
N LYS A 668 -15.88 -4.61 -17.07
CA LYS A 668 -14.79 -5.56 -16.90
C LYS A 668 -13.54 -5.10 -17.61
N GLY A 669 -12.42 -5.13 -16.91
CA GLY A 669 -11.08 -4.90 -17.43
C GLY A 669 -10.63 -6.00 -18.39
N SER A 670 -9.79 -5.65 -19.35
CA SER A 670 -9.15 -6.61 -20.23
C SER A 670 -7.99 -5.99 -20.99
N LYS A 671 -7.00 -6.81 -21.36
CA LYS A 671 -5.92 -6.39 -22.25
C LYS A 671 -6.40 -5.90 -23.64
N SER A 672 -7.47 -6.47 -24.19
CA SER A 672 -7.87 -6.21 -25.58
C SER A 672 -8.72 -4.96 -25.77
N LEU A 673 -9.57 -4.64 -24.79
CA LEU A 673 -10.49 -3.50 -24.85
C LEU A 673 -10.15 -2.42 -23.82
N GLY A 674 -9.23 -2.69 -22.91
CA GLY A 674 -9.03 -1.90 -21.71
C GLY A 674 -10.20 -2.08 -20.75
N LEU A 675 -11.37 -1.52 -21.07
CA LEU A 675 -12.56 -1.62 -20.24
C LEU A 675 -13.82 -1.83 -21.09
N ALA A 676 -14.72 -2.71 -20.67
CA ALA A 676 -15.98 -2.97 -21.39
C ALA A 676 -17.17 -3.12 -20.45
N LYS A 677 -18.31 -2.50 -20.79
CA LYS A 677 -19.59 -2.70 -20.09
C LYS A 677 -20.08 -4.14 -20.27
N VAL A 678 -20.21 -4.89 -19.18
CA VAL A 678 -20.60 -6.33 -19.24
C VAL A 678 -22.05 -6.54 -18.88
N SER A 679 -22.50 -6.00 -17.73
CA SER A 679 -23.86 -6.25 -17.26
C SER A 679 -24.35 -5.18 -16.29
N THR A 680 -25.67 -5.01 -16.24
CA THR A 680 -26.34 -4.31 -15.14
C THR A 680 -26.86 -5.36 -14.17
N LEU A 681 -26.45 -5.25 -12.91
CA LEU A 681 -26.75 -6.24 -11.89
C LEU A 681 -28.24 -6.24 -11.52
N THR A 682 -28.70 -7.37 -11.01
CA THR A 682 -30.09 -7.52 -10.54
C THR A 682 -30.32 -6.90 -9.17
N VAL A 683 -29.25 -6.69 -8.39
CA VAL A 683 -29.29 -5.93 -7.14
C VAL A 683 -29.63 -4.47 -7.43
N LYS A 684 -30.33 -3.83 -6.50
CA LYS A 684 -30.67 -2.42 -6.63
C LYS A 684 -29.47 -1.55 -6.32
N GLY A 685 -29.23 -0.55 -7.16
CA GLY A 685 -28.36 0.57 -6.80
C GLY A 685 -28.95 1.44 -5.69
N GLY A 686 -28.15 2.40 -5.24
CA GLY A 686 -28.51 3.43 -4.28
C GLY A 686 -27.85 4.76 -4.65
N ARG A 687 -27.05 5.33 -3.75
CA ARG A 687 -26.40 6.64 -3.94
C ARG A 687 -24.90 6.65 -3.85
N SER A 688 -24.33 5.67 -3.17
CA SER A 688 -22.90 5.53 -3.01
C SER A 688 -22.49 4.07 -3.20
N ILE A 689 -21.27 3.86 -3.66
CA ILE A 689 -20.68 2.54 -3.85
C ILE A 689 -19.19 2.55 -3.49
N ALA A 690 -18.73 1.50 -2.82
CA ALA A 690 -17.32 1.28 -2.52
C ALA A 690 -16.95 -0.18 -2.80
N ALA A 691 -15.66 -0.45 -2.95
CA ALA A 691 -15.13 -1.77 -3.26
C ALA A 691 -14.07 -2.22 -2.25
N GLY A 692 -14.02 -3.53 -1.98
CA GLY A 692 -12.97 -4.16 -1.17
C GLY A 692 -13.39 -5.57 -0.72
N ASP A 693 -12.43 -6.39 -0.32
CA ASP A 693 -12.65 -7.79 0.09
C ASP A 693 -13.22 -7.87 1.52
N VAL A 694 -14.53 -7.63 1.67
CA VAL A 694 -15.24 -7.61 2.95
C VAL A 694 -15.35 -9.03 3.54
N ASN A 695 -15.32 -10.05 2.68
CA ASN A 695 -15.45 -11.45 3.09
C ASN A 695 -14.14 -12.25 3.11
N GLY A 696 -13.02 -11.64 2.72
CA GLY A 696 -11.67 -12.21 2.80
C GLY A 696 -11.41 -13.37 1.84
N ASN A 697 -12.11 -13.45 0.71
CA ASN A 697 -11.98 -14.55 -0.27
C ASN A 697 -11.02 -14.26 -1.44
N GLY A 698 -10.43 -13.07 -1.47
CA GLY A 698 -9.51 -12.60 -2.50
C GLY A 698 -10.19 -12.05 -3.75
N TYR A 699 -11.52 -11.96 -3.79
CA TYR A 699 -12.27 -11.19 -4.79
C TYR A 699 -12.71 -9.88 -4.13
N ASP A 700 -12.57 -8.76 -4.82
CA ASP A 700 -13.13 -7.53 -4.28
C ASP A 700 -14.67 -7.61 -4.33
N ASP A 701 -15.31 -7.21 -3.24
CA ASP A 701 -16.76 -7.11 -3.13
C ASP A 701 -17.19 -5.67 -3.39
N ILE A 702 -18.48 -5.45 -3.66
CA ILE A 702 -19.05 -4.08 -3.69
C ILE A 702 -19.99 -3.86 -2.51
N VAL A 703 -19.99 -2.64 -2.00
CA VAL A 703 -20.86 -2.18 -0.92
C VAL A 703 -21.68 -1.01 -1.44
N ILE A 704 -23.01 -1.13 -1.39
CA ILE A 704 -23.95 -0.16 -1.97
C ILE A 704 -24.72 0.51 -0.83
N GLY A 705 -24.66 1.84 -0.77
CA GLY A 705 -25.42 2.65 0.17
C GLY A 705 -26.79 3.05 -0.37
N GLN A 706 -27.87 2.74 0.37
CA GLN A 706 -29.26 2.85 -0.09
C GLN A 706 -30.12 3.62 0.94
N PRO A 707 -29.99 4.96 1.00
CA PRO A 707 -30.54 5.78 2.08
C PRO A 707 -32.06 5.82 2.15
N TYR A 708 -32.78 5.59 1.05
CA TYR A 708 -34.24 5.72 1.04
C TYR A 708 -34.99 4.49 0.52
N THR A 709 -36.27 4.39 0.87
CA THR A 709 -37.16 3.27 0.50
C THR A 709 -37.20 2.96 -1.01
N ALA A 710 -37.09 3.98 -1.85
CA ALA A 710 -37.05 3.82 -3.30
C ALA A 710 -35.81 3.02 -3.77
N GLU A 711 -34.72 3.09 -3.02
CA GLU A 711 -33.43 2.42 -3.28
C GLU A 711 -33.37 1.10 -2.50
N SER A 712 -33.57 1.16 -1.18
CA SER A 712 -33.50 0.03 -0.25
C SER A 712 -34.58 -1.03 -0.49
N GLY A 713 -35.72 -0.62 -1.09
CA GLY A 713 -36.86 -1.49 -1.35
C GLY A 713 -37.70 -1.85 -0.13
N ALA A 714 -37.31 -1.47 1.09
CA ALA A 714 -38.07 -1.81 2.30
C ALA A 714 -37.80 -0.92 3.53
N LYS A 715 -36.65 -0.25 3.64
CA LYS A 715 -36.21 0.43 4.87
C LYS A 715 -36.19 1.94 4.74
N ALA A 716 -36.91 2.61 5.64
CA ALA A 716 -37.14 4.05 5.58
C ALA A 716 -35.99 4.90 6.14
N GLY A 717 -35.20 4.36 7.07
CA GLY A 717 -33.95 4.96 7.55
C GLY A 717 -32.73 4.65 6.70
N GLY A 718 -32.91 3.86 5.63
CA GLY A 718 -31.83 3.44 4.75
C GLY A 718 -31.20 2.11 5.13
N GLN A 719 -30.25 1.66 4.32
CA GLN A 719 -29.49 0.42 4.51
C GLN A 719 -28.19 0.45 3.69
N VAL A 720 -27.30 -0.49 4.01
CA VAL A 720 -26.10 -0.81 3.24
C VAL A 720 -26.17 -2.27 2.81
N THR A 721 -25.80 -2.57 1.57
CA THR A 721 -25.79 -3.94 1.03
C THR A 721 -24.41 -4.28 0.47
N MET A 722 -23.79 -5.36 0.97
CA MET A 722 -22.57 -5.93 0.41
C MET A 722 -22.90 -7.08 -0.55
N VAL A 723 -22.32 -7.04 -1.74
CA VAL A 723 -22.55 -8.00 -2.84
C VAL A 723 -21.22 -8.69 -3.17
N PRO A 724 -21.12 -10.01 -2.99
CA PRO A 724 -19.87 -10.72 -3.21
C PRO A 724 -19.37 -10.71 -4.65
N GLY A 725 -18.05 -10.51 -4.80
CA GLY A 725 -17.29 -10.80 -6.02
C GLY A 725 -17.07 -12.31 -6.22
N THR A 726 -16.83 -12.71 -7.47
CA THR A 726 -16.65 -14.10 -7.92
C THR A 726 -15.88 -14.12 -9.23
N ALA A 727 -15.35 -15.28 -9.62
CA ALA A 727 -14.67 -15.48 -10.91
C ALA A 727 -15.49 -15.10 -12.17
N THR A 728 -16.79 -14.85 -12.05
CA THR A 728 -17.66 -14.42 -13.16
C THR A 728 -18.29 -13.04 -12.95
N GLY A 729 -17.76 -12.24 -12.03
CA GLY A 729 -18.33 -10.96 -11.60
C GLY A 729 -19.07 -11.11 -10.27
N PHE A 730 -20.34 -10.72 -10.21
CA PHE A 730 -21.07 -10.66 -8.94
C PHE A 730 -22.11 -11.77 -8.73
N THR A 731 -22.38 -12.09 -7.47
CA THR A 731 -23.45 -13.03 -7.08
C THR A 731 -24.33 -12.46 -5.97
N THR A 732 -25.60 -12.90 -5.91
CA THR A 732 -26.48 -12.62 -4.76
C THR A 732 -26.39 -13.68 -3.67
N ALA A 733 -25.71 -14.81 -3.94
CA ALA A 733 -25.43 -15.80 -2.90
C ALA A 733 -24.39 -15.25 -1.93
N GLY A 734 -24.73 -15.19 -0.63
CA GLY A 734 -23.87 -14.56 0.38
C GLY A 734 -23.99 -13.04 0.47
N LEU A 735 -24.90 -12.42 -0.28
CA LEU A 735 -25.24 -10.99 -0.13
C LEU A 735 -25.72 -10.70 1.30
N THR A 736 -25.20 -9.64 1.89
CA THR A 736 -25.55 -9.19 3.24
C THR A 736 -26.12 -7.77 3.19
N THR A 737 -27.16 -7.50 4.00
CA THR A 737 -27.78 -6.18 4.12
C THR A 737 -27.86 -5.80 5.59
N ILE A 738 -27.36 -4.60 5.92
CA ILE A 738 -27.34 -4.04 7.27
C ILE A 738 -28.11 -2.71 7.30
N HIS A 739 -28.90 -2.52 8.35
CA HIS A 739 -29.65 -1.30 8.66
C HIS A 739 -29.73 -1.10 10.19
N GLN A 740 -30.19 0.04 10.70
CA GLN A 740 -30.24 0.32 12.15
C GLN A 740 -31.07 -0.68 12.97
N ASP A 741 -32.15 -1.28 12.43
CA ASP A 741 -32.86 -2.38 13.16
C ASP A 741 -32.13 -3.75 13.13
N THR A 742 -30.94 -3.84 12.54
CA THR A 742 -30.19 -5.10 12.46
C THR A 742 -29.62 -5.41 13.84
N ALA A 743 -29.69 -6.68 14.26
CA ALA A 743 -29.15 -7.08 15.55
C ALA A 743 -27.67 -6.71 15.69
N GLY A 744 -27.33 -6.01 16.78
CA GLY A 744 -25.98 -5.54 17.08
C GLY A 744 -25.67 -4.11 16.58
N VAL A 745 -26.52 -3.54 15.72
CA VAL A 745 -26.36 -2.16 15.25
C VAL A 745 -26.93 -1.18 16.29
N PRO A 746 -26.17 -0.18 16.77
CA PRO A 746 -26.67 0.85 17.66
C PRO A 746 -27.68 1.79 16.98
N GLY A 747 -28.63 2.32 17.76
CA GLY A 747 -29.65 3.26 17.28
C GLY A 747 -31.00 2.58 16.95
N ALA A 748 -31.88 3.33 16.30
CA ALA A 748 -33.16 2.85 15.79
C ALA A 748 -33.33 3.36 14.36
N ALA A 749 -33.96 2.59 13.46
CA ALA A 749 -34.20 3.10 12.11
C ALA A 749 -35.38 4.07 12.10
N GLU A 750 -35.14 5.34 11.80
CA GLU A 750 -36.17 6.36 11.65
C GLU A 750 -36.32 6.76 10.17
N SER A 751 -37.52 7.17 9.76
CA SER A 751 -37.76 7.46 8.35
C SER A 751 -37.10 8.78 7.96
N GLY A 752 -36.02 8.73 7.19
CA GLY A 752 -35.37 9.92 6.65
C GLY A 752 -33.88 10.04 6.97
N ASP A 753 -33.39 9.29 7.96
CA ASP A 753 -32.01 9.35 8.49
C ASP A 753 -30.95 9.22 7.40
N GLY A 754 -31.23 8.34 6.44
CA GLY A 754 -30.45 8.20 5.22
C GLY A 754 -29.16 7.41 5.42
N LEU A 755 -29.18 6.34 6.22
CA LEU A 755 -28.08 5.39 6.33
C LEU A 755 -27.70 4.83 4.95
N GLY A 756 -26.42 4.87 4.60
CA GLY A 756 -25.96 4.53 3.25
C GLY A 756 -25.90 5.74 2.32
N TRP A 757 -25.97 6.96 2.84
CA TRP A 757 -25.75 8.15 2.01
C TRP A 757 -24.35 8.13 1.38
N SER A 758 -23.35 7.85 2.20
CA SER A 758 -21.95 7.63 1.84
C SER A 758 -21.50 6.26 2.34
N VAL A 759 -20.58 5.61 1.63
CA VAL A 759 -19.95 4.35 2.04
C VAL A 759 -18.46 4.38 1.71
N SER A 760 -17.64 3.77 2.55
CA SER A 760 -16.22 3.53 2.29
C SER A 760 -15.82 2.19 2.90
N VAL A 761 -14.83 1.53 2.29
CA VAL A 761 -14.40 0.17 2.64
C VAL A 761 -12.90 0.18 2.94
N GLY A 762 -12.50 -0.41 4.06
CA GLY A 762 -11.10 -0.50 4.49
C GLY A 762 -10.96 -1.33 5.75
N ASP A 763 -9.81 -1.96 5.97
CA ASP A 763 -9.57 -2.82 7.14
C ASP A 763 -9.11 -1.96 8.34
N LEU A 764 -10.03 -1.69 9.28
CA LEU A 764 -9.75 -0.87 10.45
C LEU A 764 -9.00 -1.66 11.52
N ASN A 765 -9.34 -2.93 11.68
CA ASN A 765 -8.91 -3.74 12.82
C ASN A 765 -7.76 -4.71 12.45
N ALA A 766 -7.27 -4.66 11.21
CA ALA A 766 -6.21 -5.49 10.66
C ALA A 766 -6.50 -6.99 10.66
N ASP A 767 -7.77 -7.39 10.75
CA ASP A 767 -8.16 -8.79 10.76
C ASP A 767 -8.31 -9.38 9.36
N GLY A 768 -7.96 -8.59 8.32
CA GLY A 768 -7.94 -8.92 6.91
C GLY A 768 -9.28 -9.17 6.26
N TYR A 769 -10.37 -8.82 6.95
CA TYR A 769 -11.66 -8.58 6.34
C TYR A 769 -11.86 -7.07 6.23
N ALA A 770 -12.18 -6.56 5.05
CA ALA A 770 -12.44 -5.13 4.93
C ALA A 770 -13.71 -4.74 5.72
N ASP A 771 -13.62 -3.67 6.51
CA ASP A 771 -14.74 -3.10 7.26
C ASP A 771 -15.45 -2.03 6.41
N VAL A 772 -16.65 -1.60 6.83
CA VAL A 772 -17.46 -0.60 6.12
C VAL A 772 -17.81 0.56 7.04
N LEU A 773 -17.43 1.77 6.63
CA LEU A 773 -17.91 3.02 7.22
C LEU A 773 -19.07 3.56 6.37
N THR A 774 -20.16 4.00 6.99
CA THR A 774 -21.29 4.60 6.29
C THR A 774 -21.88 5.80 7.03
N GLY A 775 -22.34 6.80 6.30
CA GLY A 775 -23.01 7.98 6.85
C GLY A 775 -24.53 7.97 6.73
N ALA A 776 -25.18 8.62 7.70
CA ALA A 776 -26.59 9.00 7.71
C ALA A 776 -26.70 10.51 8.06
N PRO A 777 -26.42 11.42 7.10
CA PRO A 777 -26.34 12.85 7.37
C PRO A 777 -27.67 13.51 7.73
N ASN A 778 -28.80 12.80 7.66
CA ASN A 778 -30.09 13.31 8.06
C ASN A 778 -30.57 12.71 9.39
N GLU A 779 -29.71 11.98 10.12
CA GLU A 779 -30.03 11.50 11.46
C GLU A 779 -30.30 12.68 12.41
N ASP A 780 -31.39 12.58 13.16
CA ASP A 780 -31.79 13.55 14.17
C ASP A 780 -31.16 13.18 15.53
N ILE A 781 -30.40 14.10 16.13
CA ILE A 781 -29.76 13.87 17.44
C ILE A 781 -30.41 14.73 18.52
N THR A 782 -30.85 14.11 19.61
CA THR A 782 -31.41 14.84 20.75
C THR A 782 -30.30 15.27 21.72
N ARG A 783 -30.04 16.58 21.79
CA ARG A 783 -29.08 17.19 22.71
C ARG A 783 -29.77 18.08 23.72
N SER A 784 -29.57 17.80 25.01
CA SER A 784 -30.17 18.58 26.12
C SER A 784 -31.70 18.75 26.02
N GLY A 785 -32.39 17.72 25.51
CA GLY A 785 -33.85 17.74 25.31
C GLY A 785 -34.33 18.53 24.10
N ALA A 786 -33.44 19.04 23.25
CA ALA A 786 -33.77 19.66 21.98
C ALA A 786 -33.34 18.75 20.81
N ASN A 787 -34.20 18.65 19.80
CA ASN A 787 -33.88 17.95 18.56
C ASN A 787 -32.92 18.80 17.70
N GLN A 788 -31.74 18.26 17.40
CA GLN A 788 -30.81 18.77 16.40
C GLN A 788 -31.09 18.03 15.10
N SER A 789 -32.00 18.60 14.32
CA SER A 789 -32.48 17.97 13.09
C SER A 789 -31.36 17.89 12.06
N ASN A 790 -31.22 16.75 11.38
CA ASN A 790 -30.18 16.50 10.38
C ASN A 790 -28.76 16.81 10.90
N ALA A 791 -28.50 16.55 12.18
CA ALA A 791 -27.15 16.67 12.74
C ALA A 791 -26.22 15.62 12.11
N GLY A 792 -26.75 14.42 11.84
CA GLY A 792 -26.04 13.35 11.18
C GLY A 792 -25.26 12.43 12.12
N ALA A 793 -25.00 11.22 11.63
CA ALA A 793 -24.24 10.19 12.32
C ALA A 793 -23.54 9.27 11.30
N VAL A 794 -22.54 8.51 11.77
CA VAL A 794 -21.89 7.44 11.01
C VAL A 794 -21.97 6.11 11.76
N TRP A 795 -21.91 5.02 11.00
CA TRP A 795 -21.79 3.66 11.52
C TRP A 795 -20.59 2.96 10.91
N LEU A 796 -19.88 2.20 11.75
CA LEU A 796 -18.82 1.28 11.35
C LEU A 796 -19.33 -0.16 11.50
N PHE A 797 -19.35 -0.90 10.40
CA PHE A 797 -19.74 -2.30 10.32
C PHE A 797 -18.53 -3.17 10.02
N LYS A 798 -18.48 -4.35 10.65
CA LYS A 798 -17.31 -5.22 10.50
C LYS A 798 -17.43 -6.16 9.31
N GLY A 799 -16.30 -6.37 8.64
CA GLY A 799 -16.12 -7.49 7.71
C GLY A 799 -16.03 -8.82 8.47
N ALA A 800 -16.31 -9.91 7.76
CA ALA A 800 -16.14 -11.27 8.27
C ALA A 800 -16.21 -12.26 7.10
N SER A 801 -15.74 -13.50 7.31
CA SER A 801 -15.83 -14.58 6.30
C SER A 801 -17.25 -14.88 5.77
N THR A 802 -18.30 -14.45 6.48
CA THR A 802 -19.70 -14.55 6.05
C THR A 802 -20.24 -13.28 5.38
N GLY A 803 -19.39 -12.28 5.12
CA GLY A 803 -19.75 -10.94 4.68
C GLY A 803 -19.98 -9.96 5.84
N LEU A 804 -20.64 -8.85 5.55
CA LEU A 804 -20.84 -7.73 6.46
C LEU A 804 -21.73 -8.12 7.67
N THR A 805 -21.35 -7.71 8.88
CA THR A 805 -22.10 -8.01 10.11
C THR A 805 -22.46 -6.78 10.95
N GLY A 806 -23.64 -6.83 11.58
CA GLY A 806 -24.06 -5.88 12.61
C GLY A 806 -23.45 -6.15 14.00
N THR A 807 -22.76 -7.28 14.18
CA THR A 807 -22.15 -7.62 15.48
C THR A 807 -20.93 -6.76 15.74
N GLY A 808 -20.91 -6.06 16.88
CA GLY A 808 -19.80 -5.19 17.25
C GLY A 808 -19.72 -3.91 16.43
N SER A 809 -20.81 -3.52 15.78
CA SER A 809 -20.92 -2.24 15.08
C SER A 809 -20.79 -1.07 16.05
N LEU A 810 -20.17 0.01 15.57
CA LEU A 810 -19.98 1.25 16.33
C LEU A 810 -20.73 2.37 15.60
N SER A 811 -21.19 3.37 16.35
CA SER A 811 -21.86 4.55 15.80
C SER A 811 -21.33 5.81 16.45
N TYR A 812 -21.12 6.86 15.66
CA TYR A 812 -20.56 8.13 16.12
C TYR A 812 -21.36 9.32 15.61
N SER A 813 -21.43 10.35 16.45
CA SER A 813 -21.92 11.70 16.16
C SER A 813 -21.05 12.72 16.91
N GLN A 814 -21.21 14.02 16.61
CA GLN A 814 -20.45 15.08 17.31
C GLN A 814 -20.74 15.14 18.83
N ASP A 815 -21.83 14.51 19.29
CA ASP A 815 -22.17 14.41 20.72
C ASP A 815 -21.62 13.14 21.39
N THR A 816 -20.90 12.29 20.65
CA THR A 816 -20.30 11.08 21.23
C THR A 816 -19.22 11.47 22.23
N ALA A 817 -19.30 10.93 23.45
CA ALA A 817 -18.33 11.19 24.50
C ALA A 817 -16.90 10.91 24.04
N GLY A 818 -16.03 11.92 24.10
CA GLY A 818 -14.63 11.84 23.67
C GLY A 818 -14.34 12.57 22.37
N ILE A 819 -15.35 12.72 21.48
CA ILE A 819 -15.24 13.56 20.29
C ILE A 819 -15.40 15.03 20.70
N ALA A 820 -14.52 15.90 20.20
CA ALA A 820 -14.64 17.34 20.43
C ALA A 820 -15.84 17.92 19.66
N GLY A 821 -16.45 19.01 20.14
CA GLY A 821 -17.57 19.65 19.45
C GLY A 821 -18.95 19.23 19.98
N SER A 822 -20.00 19.63 19.25
CA SER A 822 -21.39 19.32 19.61
C SER A 822 -22.27 19.45 18.39
N THR A 823 -23.33 18.64 18.32
CA THR A 823 -24.29 18.71 17.21
C THR A 823 -25.08 20.03 17.20
N GLU A 824 -25.23 20.58 16.01
CA GLU A 824 -26.14 21.65 15.63
C GLU A 824 -27.10 21.15 14.53
N LYS A 825 -28.07 21.98 14.17
CA LYS A 825 -29.04 21.63 13.14
C LYS A 825 -28.37 21.74 11.77
N GLU A 826 -28.63 20.75 10.93
CA GLU A 826 -28.11 20.68 9.55
C GLU A 826 -26.60 20.48 9.43
N ASP A 827 -25.88 20.04 10.46
CA ASP A 827 -24.43 19.76 10.37
C ASP A 827 -24.11 18.66 9.34
N LYS A 828 -25.01 17.67 9.22
CA LYS A 828 -24.92 16.60 8.22
C LYS A 828 -23.65 15.76 8.33
N LEU A 829 -23.25 15.40 9.55
CA LEU A 829 -22.14 14.48 9.77
C LEU A 829 -22.39 13.16 9.01
N GLY A 830 -21.38 12.71 8.26
CA GLY A 830 -21.49 11.54 7.37
C GLY A 830 -21.92 11.90 5.94
N SER A 831 -21.87 13.17 5.54
CA SER A 831 -22.15 13.60 4.16
C SER A 831 -21.22 12.94 3.15
N SER A 832 -19.98 12.69 3.55
CA SER A 832 -19.01 11.81 2.89
C SER A 832 -18.19 11.08 3.94
N VAL A 833 -17.60 9.95 3.60
CA VAL A 833 -16.77 9.14 4.50
C VAL A 833 -15.59 8.54 3.76
N SER A 834 -14.47 8.37 4.45
CA SER A 834 -13.30 7.63 3.96
C SER A 834 -12.77 6.72 5.07
N LEU A 835 -12.43 5.48 4.71
CA LEU A 835 -11.85 4.47 5.58
C LEU A 835 -10.51 4.02 4.99
N THR A 836 -9.45 4.78 5.31
CA THR A 836 -8.12 4.67 4.68
C THR A 836 -7.03 4.86 5.73
N ASP A 837 -5.88 4.21 5.56
CA ASP A 837 -4.74 4.40 6.46
C ASP A 837 -4.02 5.74 6.20
N PHE A 838 -4.41 6.77 6.95
CA PHE A 838 -3.80 8.10 6.91
C PHE A 838 -2.60 8.24 7.86
N SER A 839 -2.16 7.12 8.48
CA SER A 839 -1.09 7.09 9.48
C SER A 839 0.11 6.21 9.12
N GLY A 840 0.00 5.40 8.07
CA GLY A 840 1.01 4.45 7.61
C GLY A 840 1.17 3.25 8.55
N ARG A 841 0.20 2.99 9.44
CA ARG A 841 0.26 1.92 10.45
C ARG A 841 -0.32 0.59 9.95
N GLY A 842 -0.89 0.57 8.75
CA GLY A 842 -1.53 -0.56 8.09
C GLY A 842 -2.99 -0.78 8.54
N ARG A 843 -3.60 0.20 9.23
CA ARG A 843 -5.00 0.17 9.67
C ARG A 843 -5.73 1.35 9.05
N ALA A 844 -6.94 1.12 8.56
CA ALA A 844 -7.78 2.21 8.11
C ALA A 844 -8.21 3.10 9.28
N ASP A 845 -8.08 4.42 9.11
CA ASP A 845 -8.62 5.44 9.99
C ASP A 845 -9.95 5.96 9.43
N LEU A 846 -10.77 6.62 10.26
CA LEU A 846 -12.01 7.24 9.78
C LEU A 846 -11.77 8.71 9.49
N LEU A 847 -12.20 9.16 8.32
CA LEU A 847 -12.38 10.57 8.01
C LEU A 847 -13.81 10.82 7.56
N ILE A 848 -14.47 11.80 8.18
CA ILE A 848 -15.90 12.01 8.06
C ILE A 848 -16.16 13.46 7.65
N GLY A 849 -16.89 13.64 6.55
CA GLY A 849 -17.35 14.95 6.12
C GLY A 849 -18.58 15.40 6.91
N VAL A 850 -18.61 16.70 7.22
CA VAL A 850 -19.71 17.37 7.93
C VAL A 850 -20.05 18.64 7.14
N GLU A 851 -20.67 18.45 5.96
CA GLU A 851 -20.80 19.52 4.95
C GLU A 851 -21.59 20.75 5.39
N GLY A 852 -22.41 20.60 6.43
CA GLY A 852 -23.35 21.62 6.89
C GLY A 852 -22.86 22.44 8.09
N GLU A 853 -21.76 22.03 8.73
CA GLU A 853 -21.17 22.71 9.89
C GLU A 853 -21.01 24.22 9.64
N ASP A 854 -21.29 25.01 10.68
CA ASP A 854 -21.10 26.47 10.69
C ASP A 854 -21.82 27.17 9.52
N ALA A 855 -23.11 26.86 9.33
CA ALA A 855 -23.94 27.40 8.24
C ALA A 855 -23.42 27.05 6.83
N GLY A 856 -22.93 25.83 6.65
CA GLY A 856 -22.46 25.29 5.37
C GLY A 856 -21.03 25.65 5.00
N ASN A 857 -20.24 26.16 5.95
CA ASN A 857 -18.78 26.20 5.78
C ASN A 857 -18.24 24.78 5.59
N GLY A 858 -18.71 23.88 6.44
CA GLY A 858 -18.32 22.48 6.47
C GLY A 858 -16.98 22.24 7.19
N THR A 859 -16.79 21.00 7.62
CA THR A 859 -15.56 20.55 8.29
C THR A 859 -15.31 19.06 8.03
N LEU A 860 -14.10 18.60 8.31
CA LEU A 860 -13.75 17.18 8.34
C LEU A 860 -13.46 16.75 9.77
N LEU A 861 -13.98 15.59 10.18
CA LEU A 861 -13.68 14.94 11.45
C LEU A 861 -12.82 13.70 11.20
N TYR A 862 -11.60 13.70 11.73
CA TYR A 862 -10.69 12.55 11.73
C TYR A 862 -10.75 11.81 13.06
N LEU A 863 -10.92 10.48 12.99
CA LEU A 863 -10.87 9.58 14.14
C LEU A 863 -9.81 8.48 13.87
N PRO A 864 -8.66 8.51 14.56
CA PRO A 864 -7.59 7.55 14.32
C PRO A 864 -7.95 6.16 14.86
N ALA A 865 -7.52 5.12 14.15
CA ALA A 865 -7.55 3.74 14.63
C ALA A 865 -6.33 3.42 15.51
N THR A 866 -6.53 2.48 16.43
CA THR A 866 -5.50 1.91 17.32
C THR A 866 -5.70 0.40 17.41
N ALA A 867 -4.75 -0.33 17.98
CA ALA A 867 -4.95 -1.76 18.27
C ALA A 867 -6.16 -2.05 19.18
N SER A 868 -6.63 -1.05 19.95
CA SER A 868 -7.81 -1.15 20.81
C SER A 868 -9.13 -0.73 20.14
N GLY A 869 -9.08 -0.29 18.88
CA GLY A 869 -10.20 0.29 18.14
C GLY A 869 -10.03 1.78 17.87
N VAL A 870 -11.13 2.48 17.57
CA VAL A 870 -11.12 3.91 17.24
C VAL A 870 -10.84 4.75 18.48
N SER A 871 -9.85 5.64 18.41
CA SER A 871 -9.51 6.56 19.49
C SER A 871 -10.27 7.87 19.36
N LEU A 872 -11.33 8.02 20.17
CA LEU A 872 -12.17 9.23 20.16
C LEU A 872 -11.47 10.42 20.82
N ALA A 873 -10.67 10.20 21.87
CA ALA A 873 -10.01 11.27 22.63
C ALA A 873 -8.96 12.05 21.84
N THR A 874 -8.50 11.48 20.71
CA THR A 874 -7.53 12.08 19.79
C THR A 874 -8.19 12.50 18.48
N SER A 875 -9.51 12.69 18.46
CA SER A 875 -10.23 13.18 17.28
C SER A 875 -9.76 14.58 16.89
N VAL A 876 -9.66 14.85 15.58
CA VAL A 876 -9.23 16.15 15.05
C VAL A 876 -10.27 16.70 14.07
N TYR A 877 -10.56 17.99 14.16
CA TYR A 877 -11.36 18.71 13.17
C TYR A 877 -10.48 19.53 12.23
N TYR A 878 -10.75 19.43 10.94
CA TYR A 878 -10.12 20.26 9.91
C TYR A 878 -11.20 21.13 9.25
N GLY A 879 -11.30 22.38 9.69
CA GLY A 879 -12.25 23.35 9.16
C GLY A 879 -11.66 24.27 8.09
N VAL A 880 -12.44 25.28 7.71
CA VAL A 880 -12.10 26.26 6.67
C VAL A 880 -10.79 27.01 6.92
N THR A 881 -10.39 27.21 8.17
CA THR A 881 -9.13 27.90 8.50
C THR A 881 -7.93 27.00 8.27
N GLN A 882 -8.00 25.77 8.77
CA GLN A 882 -6.94 24.76 8.65
C GLN A 882 -6.73 24.37 7.19
N LEU A 883 -7.82 24.15 6.45
CA LEU A 883 -7.75 23.73 5.04
C LEU A 883 -7.76 24.89 4.05
N GLY A 884 -8.02 26.12 4.51
CA GLY A 884 -8.01 27.32 3.67
C GLY A 884 -9.06 27.29 2.57
N THR A 885 -10.23 26.74 2.85
CA THR A 885 -11.39 26.68 1.94
C THR A 885 -12.30 27.89 2.14
N PRO A 886 -13.08 28.30 1.12
CA PRO A 886 -14.02 29.41 1.26
C PRO A 886 -15.17 29.11 2.23
N ALA A 887 -15.68 30.16 2.88
CA ALA A 887 -16.92 30.06 3.67
C ALA A 887 -18.11 29.66 2.77
N ALA A 888 -19.09 28.98 3.36
CA ALA A 888 -20.24 28.39 2.66
C ALA A 888 -19.87 27.39 1.54
N GLY A 889 -18.62 26.94 1.46
CA GLY A 889 -18.12 26.03 0.42
C GLY A 889 -18.55 24.56 0.59
N ARG A 890 -19.12 24.19 1.74
CA ARG A 890 -19.52 22.82 2.08
C ARG A 890 -18.36 21.81 2.09
N LEU A 891 -17.28 22.16 2.78
CA LEU A 891 -16.18 21.22 3.01
C LEU A 891 -16.71 19.92 3.66
N GLY A 892 -16.31 18.76 3.13
CA GLY A 892 -16.83 17.46 3.56
C GLY A 892 -18.00 16.95 2.71
N GLN A 893 -18.36 17.64 1.63
CA GLN A 893 -19.31 17.12 0.64
C GLN A 893 -18.71 15.98 -0.21
N THR A 894 -17.43 16.10 -0.59
CA THR A 894 -16.69 15.09 -1.38
C THR A 894 -15.38 14.76 -0.68
N LEU A 895 -15.15 13.46 -0.43
CA LEU A 895 -13.91 12.92 0.12
C LEU A 895 -13.49 11.70 -0.68
N THR A 896 -12.21 11.64 -1.02
CA THR A 896 -11.57 10.47 -1.64
C THR A 896 -10.31 10.12 -0.84
N PRO A 897 -10.01 8.82 -0.64
CA PRO A 897 -8.77 8.32 -0.05
C PRO A 897 -7.50 8.94 -0.57
#